data_AF-A0A4R8XG57-F1
#
_entry.id   AF-A0A4R8XG57-F1
#
_cell.length_a   1.000
_cell.length_b   1.000
_cell.length_c   1.000
_cell.angle_alpha   90.00
_cell.angle_beta   90.00
_cell.angle_gamma   90.00
#
_symmetry.space_group_name_H-M   'P 1'
#
loop_
_entity.id
_entity.type
_entity.pdbx_description
1 polymer ?
#
loop_
_entity_poly.entity_id
_entity_poly.type
_entity_poly.pdbx_seq_one_letter_code
_entity_poly.pdbx_strand_id
1 'polypeptide(L)'
;MTAVSNTSSHGVADTVSNAIATPGKEQPYGALGLKADEYAKIREILGRRPTSGELAMYSVMWSEHCSYKSSKMYLRQFGDKVTPAMKKNLMVGMGENAGVLDVGEGWAVTFKIESHNHPSYIEPFQGAATGVGGIVRDIISMGARPVAVMDALRFGDINDPDTARVVHGVVSGISFYGNCLGLPNIGGETVFDRVYQGNPLVNALSVGVLRHEDLHLANARGVGNQVVLFGARTGGDGIGGASILASDTFSAGGPTKRPAVQVGDPFAEKVLIECCLELFAGKLVEGIQDLGAAGISCATSELASNGDGGMFIELEKVLLRDPTLTAEEILMSESQERMMAIVTPEKLAGFLAVTKKWDVETSVLGEVTDTGRLIINWHGEEIVNVLPRTVAVDGPVYERPLAYPTWIDALQADTASVLPRALDGETLREQFLDLLGSPNLADPSWITDQYDHYVQGNTALSFPDDGGMIRVDEESGLGFAIATDANGRYCQLDPYRGAQLALAEAYRNVAATGAVPAGVSDCLNFGSPENPEVMWQFREAVTALADGCLELEIPVTGGNVSFYNQTGDQPIHPTPVVAVLGVIDDVARRIPSGWQDDGHNIYLLGETRLELDGSAWAGVVHDHLGGRPPVVDLGKEKALAGLLHAASKEALIDSAHDLSEGGLAQALAEAVMRFGVGARVWLGDICGRDGVDASTALFSESAGRVIVSVPREDDVKFLGLCAGRYIPVLRIGVTDNTLHALEVQDVFTATLSEMRNRHQSRLPAAFA
;
A
#
# COMPACT_ATOMS: atom_id res chain seq x y z
N MET A 1 -52.06 -38.56 -7.55
CA MET A 1 -50.71 -38.48 -6.97
C MET A 1 -49.74 -38.97 -8.03
N THR A 2 -49.22 -38.05 -8.81
CA THR A 2 -48.15 -38.29 -9.78
C THR A 2 -47.01 -37.37 -9.37
N ALA A 3 -45.95 -37.99 -8.88
CA ALA A 3 -44.73 -37.30 -8.48
C ALA A 3 -44.10 -36.67 -9.72
N VAL A 4 -44.03 -35.34 -9.73
CA VAL A 4 -43.21 -34.60 -10.69
C VAL A 4 -41.78 -34.69 -10.17
N SER A 5 -40.95 -35.46 -10.87
CA SER A 5 -39.51 -35.48 -10.66
C SER A 5 -38.96 -34.10 -11.03
N ASN A 6 -38.58 -33.32 -10.02
CA ASN A 6 -37.82 -32.10 -10.20
C ASN A 6 -36.36 -32.51 -10.47
N THR A 7 -36.05 -32.84 -11.71
CA THR A 7 -34.65 -32.91 -12.17
C THR A 7 -34.17 -31.47 -12.30
N SER A 8 -33.39 -30.98 -11.33
CA SER A 8 -32.58 -29.79 -11.52
C SER A 8 -31.67 -30.03 -12.71
N SER A 9 -31.81 -29.21 -13.74
CA SER A 9 -30.89 -29.21 -14.89
C SER A 9 -29.57 -28.57 -14.46
N HIS A 10 -28.76 -29.30 -13.70
CA HIS A 10 -27.35 -28.94 -13.54
C HIS A 10 -26.71 -29.05 -14.94
N GLY A 11 -26.04 -27.99 -15.38
CA GLY A 11 -25.35 -27.98 -16.67
C GLY A 11 -24.36 -29.15 -16.75
N VAL A 12 -24.30 -29.82 -17.90
CA VAL A 12 -23.34 -30.93 -18.11
C VAL A 12 -21.92 -30.37 -18.00
N ALA A 13 -21.14 -30.88 -17.03
CA ALA A 13 -19.76 -30.48 -16.81
C ALA A 13 -18.89 -30.71 -18.05
N ASP A 14 -18.05 -29.74 -18.43
CA ASP A 14 -17.09 -29.93 -19.53
C ASP A 14 -15.87 -30.71 -19.03
N THR A 15 -15.90 -32.04 -19.15
CA THR A 15 -14.86 -32.92 -18.60
C THR A 15 -13.59 -32.97 -19.46
N VAL A 16 -12.48 -33.43 -18.88
CA VAL A 16 -11.21 -33.65 -19.60
C VAL A 16 -11.40 -34.64 -20.77
N SER A 17 -12.17 -35.70 -20.55
CA SER A 17 -12.51 -36.67 -21.60
C SER A 17 -13.32 -36.02 -22.74
N ASN A 18 -14.28 -35.16 -22.41
CA ASN A 18 -15.04 -34.40 -23.40
C ASN A 18 -14.16 -33.42 -24.18
N ALA A 19 -13.20 -32.76 -23.51
CA ALA A 19 -12.25 -31.86 -24.13
C ALA A 19 -11.37 -32.57 -25.17
N ILE A 20 -10.94 -33.80 -24.90
CA ILE A 20 -10.22 -34.65 -25.86
C ILE A 20 -11.12 -35.02 -27.05
N ALA A 21 -12.39 -35.38 -26.79
CA ALA A 21 -13.33 -35.80 -27.83
C ALA A 21 -13.81 -34.66 -28.73
N THR A 22 -13.68 -33.40 -28.30
CA THR A 22 -14.23 -32.22 -28.99
C THR A 22 -13.18 -31.12 -29.24
N PRO A 23 -12.07 -31.40 -29.95
CA PRO A 23 -10.94 -30.47 -30.09
C PRO A 23 -11.26 -29.19 -30.89
N GLY A 24 -12.37 -29.19 -31.64
CA GLY A 24 -12.85 -28.06 -32.43
C GLY A 24 -13.98 -27.24 -31.80
N LYS A 25 -14.39 -27.55 -30.55
CA LYS A 25 -15.42 -26.78 -29.84
C LYS A 25 -14.91 -25.35 -29.62
N GLU A 26 -15.68 -24.37 -30.05
CA GLU A 26 -15.38 -22.96 -29.79
C GLU A 26 -15.56 -22.65 -28.30
N GLN A 27 -14.64 -21.86 -27.72
CA GLN A 27 -14.64 -21.50 -26.31
C GLN A 27 -14.55 -19.97 -26.15
N PRO A 28 -15.23 -19.39 -25.16
CA PRO A 28 -15.35 -17.93 -25.01
C PRO A 28 -14.12 -17.29 -24.31
N TYR A 29 -12.89 -17.68 -24.69
CA TYR A 29 -11.66 -17.23 -24.01
C TYR A 29 -11.51 -15.70 -23.99
N GLY A 30 -11.89 -15.00 -25.07
CA GLY A 30 -11.84 -13.53 -25.12
C GLY A 30 -12.81 -12.85 -24.16
N ALA A 31 -13.94 -13.48 -23.84
CA ALA A 31 -14.88 -12.95 -22.84
C ALA A 31 -14.34 -13.06 -21.41
N LEU A 32 -13.37 -13.95 -21.18
CA LEU A 32 -12.68 -14.15 -19.91
C LEU A 32 -11.37 -13.34 -19.80
N GLY A 33 -11.06 -12.49 -20.79
CA GLY A 33 -9.87 -11.62 -20.78
C GLY A 33 -8.61 -12.23 -21.38
N LEU A 34 -8.67 -13.44 -21.95
CA LEU A 34 -7.51 -14.06 -22.61
C LEU A 34 -7.34 -13.60 -24.06
N LYS A 35 -6.08 -13.40 -24.46
CA LYS A 35 -5.69 -13.17 -25.86
C LYS A 35 -5.65 -14.47 -26.66
N ALA A 36 -5.70 -14.35 -27.99
CA ALA A 36 -5.73 -15.51 -28.88
C ALA A 36 -4.44 -16.36 -28.82
N ASP A 37 -3.29 -15.71 -28.64
CA ASP A 37 -1.99 -16.34 -28.44
C ASP A 37 -1.86 -17.01 -27.07
N GLU A 38 -2.37 -16.36 -26.01
CA GLU A 38 -2.48 -16.97 -24.67
C GLU A 38 -3.33 -18.25 -24.71
N TYR A 39 -4.50 -18.21 -25.35
CA TYR A 39 -5.34 -19.40 -25.55
C TYR A 39 -4.65 -20.49 -26.36
N ALA A 40 -3.96 -20.12 -27.45
CA ALA A 40 -3.18 -21.08 -28.24
C ALA A 40 -2.08 -21.75 -27.41
N LYS A 41 -1.41 -20.98 -26.52
CA LYS A 41 -0.39 -21.50 -25.62
C LYS A 41 -0.96 -22.47 -24.59
N ILE A 42 -2.13 -22.17 -24.00
CA ILE A 42 -2.84 -23.08 -23.10
C ILE A 42 -3.13 -24.41 -23.81
N ARG A 43 -3.58 -24.36 -25.07
CA ARG A 43 -3.82 -25.59 -25.87
C ARG A 43 -2.55 -26.40 -26.10
N GLU A 44 -1.43 -25.73 -26.35
CA GLU A 44 -0.12 -26.38 -26.51
C GLU A 44 0.31 -27.07 -25.21
N ILE A 45 0.21 -26.37 -24.07
CA ILE A 45 0.56 -26.89 -22.74
C ILE A 45 -0.26 -28.13 -22.40
N LEU A 46 -1.57 -28.09 -22.66
CA LEU A 46 -2.47 -29.20 -22.34
C LEU A 46 -2.44 -30.33 -23.38
N GLY A 47 -1.95 -30.07 -24.60
CA GLY A 47 -2.04 -31.00 -25.74
C GLY A 47 -3.47 -31.24 -26.26
N ARG A 48 -4.43 -30.43 -25.81
CA ARG A 48 -5.86 -30.47 -26.14
C ARG A 48 -6.50 -29.10 -25.93
N ARG A 49 -7.78 -28.95 -26.24
CA ARG A 49 -8.50 -27.77 -25.74
C ARG A 49 -8.63 -27.83 -24.21
N PRO A 50 -8.61 -26.70 -23.49
CA PRO A 50 -8.93 -26.70 -22.07
C PRO A 50 -10.40 -27.10 -21.84
N THR A 51 -10.71 -27.65 -20.67
CA THR A 51 -12.09 -27.67 -20.18
C THR A 51 -12.57 -26.25 -19.88
N SER A 52 -13.85 -26.08 -19.56
CA SER A 52 -14.33 -24.78 -19.09
C SER A 52 -13.73 -24.39 -17.74
N GLY A 53 -13.56 -25.34 -16.81
CA GLY A 53 -12.89 -25.13 -15.53
C GLY A 53 -11.41 -24.76 -15.68
N GLU A 54 -10.67 -25.45 -16.55
CA GLU A 54 -9.27 -25.11 -16.83
C GLU A 54 -9.16 -23.74 -17.50
N LEU A 55 -10.02 -23.45 -18.46
CA LEU A 55 -10.02 -22.14 -19.13
C LEU A 55 -10.30 -21.02 -18.13
N ALA A 56 -11.24 -21.23 -17.20
CA ALA A 56 -11.53 -20.32 -16.11
C ALA A 56 -10.28 -20.08 -15.24
N MET A 57 -9.64 -21.15 -14.75
CA MET A 57 -8.42 -21.07 -13.94
C MET A 57 -7.28 -20.32 -14.66
N TYR A 58 -6.98 -20.68 -15.91
CA TYR A 58 -5.95 -19.99 -16.69
C TYR A 58 -6.30 -18.53 -16.92
N SER A 59 -7.57 -18.20 -17.17
CA SER A 59 -7.98 -16.82 -17.47
C SER A 59 -7.74 -15.86 -16.31
N VAL A 60 -7.97 -16.30 -15.08
CA VAL A 60 -7.74 -15.49 -13.89
C VAL A 60 -6.29 -15.51 -13.44
N MET A 61 -5.60 -16.64 -13.54
CA MET A 61 -4.20 -16.75 -13.10
C MET A 61 -3.22 -16.09 -14.09
N TRP A 62 -3.55 -16.02 -15.39
CA TRP A 62 -2.76 -15.32 -16.40
C TRP A 62 -3.22 -13.86 -16.64
N SER A 63 -4.10 -13.33 -15.79
CA SER A 63 -4.45 -11.90 -15.83
C SER A 63 -3.27 -11.02 -15.43
N GLU A 64 -3.30 -9.74 -15.77
CA GLU A 64 -2.23 -8.82 -15.33
C GLU A 64 -2.12 -8.77 -13.80
N HIS A 65 -3.26 -8.79 -13.10
CA HIS A 65 -3.35 -8.71 -11.64
C HIS A 65 -2.67 -9.88 -10.92
N CYS A 66 -2.86 -11.12 -11.39
CA CYS A 66 -2.28 -12.29 -10.73
C CYS A 66 -0.87 -12.60 -11.23
N SER A 67 -0.62 -12.47 -12.54
CA SER A 67 0.64 -12.94 -13.14
C SER A 67 1.74 -11.88 -13.20
N TYR A 68 1.39 -10.59 -13.08
CA TYR A 68 2.30 -9.47 -13.25
C TYR A 68 3.00 -9.50 -14.62
N LYS A 69 2.33 -10.03 -15.65
CA LYS A 69 2.95 -10.38 -16.95
C LYS A 69 3.67 -9.23 -17.64
N SER A 70 3.29 -7.98 -17.40
CA SER A 70 3.95 -6.80 -17.96
C SER A 70 5.01 -6.19 -17.03
N SER A 71 4.91 -6.38 -15.71
CA SER A 71 5.83 -5.79 -14.71
C SER A 71 6.95 -6.73 -14.24
N LYS A 72 6.70 -8.05 -14.22
CA LYS A 72 7.54 -9.09 -13.59
C LYS A 72 9.01 -9.01 -13.99
N MET A 73 9.31 -8.68 -15.24
CA MET A 73 10.70 -8.58 -15.71
C MET A 73 11.47 -7.42 -15.06
N TYR A 74 10.79 -6.31 -14.77
CA TYR A 74 11.39 -5.12 -14.17
C TYR A 74 11.51 -5.24 -12.65
N LEU A 75 10.52 -5.89 -12.00
CA LEU A 75 10.52 -6.13 -10.56
C LEU A 75 11.67 -7.04 -10.10
N ARG A 76 12.26 -7.85 -11.00
CA ARG A 76 13.47 -8.64 -10.71
C ARG A 76 14.64 -7.79 -10.21
N GLN A 77 14.69 -6.51 -10.57
CA GLN A 77 15.69 -5.58 -10.08
C GLN A 77 15.75 -5.52 -8.54
N PHE A 78 14.61 -5.67 -7.85
CA PHE A 78 14.58 -5.68 -6.38
C PHE A 78 15.29 -6.91 -5.78
N GLY A 79 15.22 -8.07 -6.44
CA GLY A 79 15.95 -9.28 -6.05
C GLY A 79 17.42 -9.29 -6.50
N ASP A 80 17.71 -8.64 -7.64
CA ASP A 80 19.05 -8.57 -8.22
C ASP A 80 19.94 -7.55 -7.50
N LYS A 81 19.37 -6.41 -7.05
CA LYS A 81 20.08 -5.32 -6.37
C LYS A 81 20.00 -5.43 -4.85
N VAL A 82 20.52 -6.54 -4.29
CA VAL A 82 20.51 -6.78 -2.84
C VAL A 82 21.93 -6.96 -2.29
N THR A 83 22.24 -6.28 -1.18
CA THR A 83 23.53 -6.41 -0.47
C THR A 83 23.44 -7.38 0.71
N PRO A 84 24.58 -7.85 1.26
CA PRO A 84 24.59 -8.60 2.52
C PRO A 84 24.00 -7.82 3.71
N ALA A 85 24.13 -6.49 3.72
CA ALA A 85 23.55 -5.65 4.77
C ALA A 85 22.02 -5.69 4.75
N MET A 86 21.42 -5.57 3.56
CA MET A 86 19.97 -5.66 3.36
C MET A 86 19.40 -7.02 3.79
N LYS A 87 20.16 -8.11 3.60
CA LYS A 87 19.73 -9.47 3.97
C LYS A 87 19.82 -9.75 5.47
N LYS A 88 20.50 -8.92 6.25
CA LYS A 88 20.80 -9.21 7.65
C LYS A 88 19.54 -9.41 8.50
N ASN A 89 18.54 -8.54 8.30
CA ASN A 89 17.29 -8.55 9.06
C ASN A 89 16.11 -9.05 8.20
N LEU A 90 16.34 -9.43 6.95
CA LEU A 90 15.30 -9.95 6.07
C LEU A 90 15.10 -11.45 6.33
N MET A 91 14.03 -11.79 7.04
CA MET A 91 13.69 -13.19 7.34
C MET A 91 12.99 -13.85 6.15
N VAL A 92 12.06 -13.13 5.53
CA VAL A 92 11.32 -13.56 4.35
C VAL A 92 11.30 -12.41 3.35
N GLY A 93 11.77 -12.67 2.14
CA GLY A 93 11.78 -11.68 1.05
C GLY A 93 10.64 -11.89 0.06
N MET A 94 10.75 -11.24 -1.11
CA MET A 94 9.77 -11.34 -2.18
C MET A 94 9.49 -12.78 -2.62
N GLY A 95 8.22 -13.10 -2.85
CA GLY A 95 7.75 -14.39 -3.37
C GLY A 95 6.81 -15.15 -2.43
N GLU A 96 6.72 -14.74 -1.17
CA GLU A 96 5.68 -15.16 -0.22
C GLU A 96 4.59 -14.07 -0.12
N ASN A 97 3.47 -14.36 0.56
CA ASN A 97 2.32 -13.45 0.62
C ASN A 97 2.67 -12.08 1.20
N ALA A 98 3.58 -12.01 2.19
CA ALA A 98 4.13 -10.77 2.72
C ALA A 98 5.59 -10.95 3.18
N GLY A 99 6.36 -9.87 3.14
CA GLY A 99 7.76 -9.87 3.56
C GLY A 99 7.92 -9.67 5.07
N VAL A 100 8.94 -10.32 5.66
CA VAL A 100 9.13 -10.38 7.13
C VAL A 100 10.51 -9.85 7.51
N LEU A 101 10.54 -8.91 8.45
CA LEU A 101 11.76 -8.31 9.00
C LEU A 101 11.95 -8.66 10.48
N ASP A 102 13.18 -8.98 10.86
CA ASP A 102 13.61 -9.05 12.25
C ASP A 102 13.73 -7.64 12.83
N VAL A 103 13.00 -7.39 13.91
CA VAL A 103 13.01 -6.10 14.63
C VAL A 103 13.77 -6.16 15.96
N GLY A 104 14.37 -7.32 16.30
CA GLY A 104 15.12 -7.55 17.52
C GLY A 104 14.34 -8.33 18.57
N GLU A 105 15.05 -8.78 19.62
CA GLU A 105 14.45 -9.44 20.79
C GLU A 105 13.60 -10.69 20.48
N GLY A 106 13.88 -11.37 19.36
CA GLY A 106 13.12 -12.53 18.90
C GLY A 106 11.75 -12.18 18.32
N TRP A 107 11.49 -10.90 18.05
CA TRP A 107 10.31 -10.39 17.37
C TRP A 107 10.58 -10.13 15.89
N ALA A 108 9.56 -10.32 15.08
CA ALA A 108 9.53 -9.95 13.68
C ALA A 108 8.27 -9.14 13.36
N VAL A 109 8.36 -8.36 12.29
CA VAL A 109 7.26 -7.56 11.73
C VAL A 109 7.10 -7.93 10.26
N THR A 110 5.85 -8.15 9.86
CA THR A 110 5.45 -8.29 8.46
C THR A 110 4.57 -7.13 8.08
N PHE A 111 4.72 -6.62 6.87
CA PHE A 111 3.92 -5.53 6.36
C PHE A 111 3.81 -5.61 4.84
N LYS A 112 2.68 -5.17 4.32
CA LYS A 112 2.39 -5.18 2.89
C LYS A 112 1.39 -4.08 2.57
N ILE A 113 1.52 -3.48 1.40
CA ILE A 113 0.55 -2.55 0.83
C ILE A 113 -0.02 -3.12 -0.48
N GLU A 114 -1.34 -3.05 -0.63
CA GLU A 114 -2.08 -3.46 -1.82
C GLU A 114 -2.98 -2.35 -2.33
N SER A 115 -3.62 -2.55 -3.49
CA SER A 115 -4.56 -1.61 -4.10
C SER A 115 -5.91 -2.25 -4.36
N HIS A 116 -6.99 -1.48 -4.19
CA HIS A 116 -8.34 -1.89 -4.56
C HIS A 116 -9.05 -0.80 -5.39
N ASN A 117 -8.34 -0.26 -6.39
CA ASN A 117 -8.71 0.93 -7.17
C ASN A 117 -10.03 0.78 -7.95
N HIS A 118 -10.08 -0.14 -8.92
CA HIS A 118 -11.26 -0.30 -9.79
C HIS A 118 -12.53 -0.68 -9.00
N PRO A 119 -12.50 -1.62 -8.03
CA PRO A 119 -13.64 -1.90 -7.18
C PRO A 119 -14.11 -0.66 -6.42
N SER A 120 -13.17 0.12 -5.85
CA SER A 120 -13.48 1.32 -5.07
C SER A 120 -14.03 2.48 -5.91
N TYR A 121 -13.82 2.47 -7.23
CA TYR A 121 -14.51 3.43 -8.10
C TYR A 121 -15.98 3.04 -8.33
N ILE A 122 -16.23 1.74 -8.57
CA ILE A 122 -17.55 1.19 -8.93
C ILE A 122 -18.47 1.16 -7.71
N GLU A 123 -18.00 0.61 -6.59
CA GLU A 123 -18.71 0.52 -5.32
C GLU A 123 -17.71 0.92 -4.21
N PRO A 124 -17.66 2.21 -3.84
CA PRO A 124 -16.55 2.72 -3.02
C PRO A 124 -16.50 2.17 -1.60
N PHE A 125 -17.66 1.88 -0.99
CA PHE A 125 -17.69 1.34 0.38
C PHE A 125 -17.13 -0.06 0.45
N GLN A 126 -17.68 -0.96 -0.37
CA GLN A 126 -17.28 -2.35 -0.39
C GLN A 126 -15.90 -2.52 -1.00
N GLY A 127 -15.56 -1.75 -2.04
CA GLY A 127 -14.22 -1.74 -2.62
C GLY A 127 -13.16 -1.44 -1.57
N ALA A 128 -13.34 -0.39 -0.76
CA ALA A 128 -12.37 -0.06 0.27
C ALA A 128 -12.37 -1.04 1.45
N ALA A 129 -13.55 -1.46 1.91
CA ALA A 129 -13.70 -2.41 3.02
C ALA A 129 -13.02 -3.77 2.72
N THR A 130 -13.26 -4.32 1.52
CA THR A 130 -12.66 -5.58 1.08
C THR A 130 -11.16 -5.45 0.79
N GLY A 131 -10.70 -4.25 0.40
CA GLY A 131 -9.26 -3.94 0.32
C GLY A 131 -8.56 -4.08 1.68
N VAL A 132 -9.17 -3.58 2.76
CA VAL A 132 -8.64 -3.74 4.13
C VAL A 132 -8.66 -5.21 4.58
N GLY A 133 -9.74 -5.94 4.33
CA GLY A 133 -9.82 -7.36 4.68
C GLY A 133 -8.81 -8.23 3.92
N GLY A 134 -8.63 -7.97 2.61
CA GLY A 134 -7.64 -8.65 1.79
C GLY A 134 -6.23 -8.56 2.38
N ILE A 135 -5.76 -7.34 2.63
CA ILE A 135 -4.41 -7.12 3.14
C ILE A 135 -4.19 -7.68 4.55
N VAL A 136 -5.24 -7.71 5.38
CA VAL A 136 -5.19 -8.33 6.71
C VAL A 136 -5.00 -9.85 6.62
N ARG A 137 -5.65 -10.51 5.65
CA ARG A 137 -5.51 -11.96 5.45
C ARG A 137 -4.11 -12.35 4.97
N ASP A 138 -3.47 -11.54 4.14
CA ASP A 138 -2.07 -11.74 3.76
C ASP A 138 -1.16 -11.82 5.00
N ILE A 139 -1.33 -10.88 5.92
CA ILE A 139 -0.55 -10.81 7.17
C ILE A 139 -0.78 -12.05 8.04
N ILE A 140 -2.03 -12.49 8.17
CA ILE A 140 -2.39 -13.67 8.98
C ILE A 140 -1.80 -14.95 8.40
N SER A 141 -1.73 -15.07 7.07
CA SER A 141 -1.19 -16.27 6.40
C SER A 141 0.27 -16.55 6.79
N MET A 142 1.04 -15.52 7.15
CA MET A 142 2.42 -15.62 7.61
C MET A 142 2.56 -16.08 9.09
N GLY A 143 1.45 -16.29 9.79
CA GLY A 143 1.41 -16.56 11.23
C GLY A 143 1.45 -15.31 12.11
N ALA A 144 1.40 -14.12 11.51
CA ALA A 144 1.46 -12.87 12.24
C ALA A 144 0.09 -12.38 12.71
N ARG A 145 0.06 -11.77 13.90
CA ARG A 145 -1.13 -11.07 14.39
C ARG A 145 -1.16 -9.66 13.77
N PRO A 146 -2.19 -9.29 13.00
CA PRO A 146 -2.37 -7.92 12.54
C PRO A 146 -2.52 -6.98 13.75
N VAL A 147 -1.81 -5.85 13.72
CA VAL A 147 -1.78 -4.87 14.82
C VAL A 147 -2.05 -3.43 14.37
N ALA A 148 -1.97 -3.14 13.07
CA ALA A 148 -2.27 -1.81 12.54
C ALA A 148 -2.60 -1.86 11.04
N VAL A 149 -3.24 -0.80 10.56
CA VAL A 149 -3.49 -0.52 9.15
C VAL A 149 -3.12 0.94 8.80
N MET A 150 -2.92 1.21 7.51
CA MET A 150 -2.77 2.55 6.94
C MET A 150 -3.44 2.61 5.57
N ASP A 151 -3.76 3.80 5.08
CA ASP A 151 -4.33 4.00 3.74
C ASP A 151 -3.66 5.14 2.95
N ALA A 152 -3.36 4.87 1.70
CA ALA A 152 -2.86 5.86 0.75
C ALA A 152 -3.93 6.08 -0.33
N LEU A 153 -4.56 7.26 -0.29
CA LEU A 153 -5.76 7.61 -1.03
C LEU A 153 -5.47 8.68 -2.07
N ARG A 154 -6.00 8.50 -3.29
CA ARG A 154 -6.02 9.52 -4.34
C ARG A 154 -7.43 9.64 -4.89
N PHE A 155 -7.96 10.86 -4.87
CA PHE A 155 -9.30 11.17 -5.35
C PHE A 155 -9.27 12.21 -6.46
N GLY A 156 -10.40 12.36 -7.15
CA GLY A 156 -10.61 13.38 -8.17
C GLY A 156 -10.55 14.82 -7.65
N ASP A 157 -10.96 15.78 -8.48
CA ASP A 157 -11.10 17.17 -8.03
C ASP A 157 -12.09 17.22 -6.87
N ILE A 158 -11.66 17.83 -5.76
CA ILE A 158 -12.46 17.96 -4.53
C ILE A 158 -13.82 18.64 -4.76
N ASN A 159 -13.95 19.47 -5.81
CA ASN A 159 -15.19 20.16 -6.13
C ASN A 159 -16.04 19.43 -7.19
N ASP A 160 -15.58 18.29 -7.72
CA ASP A 160 -16.37 17.48 -8.64
C ASP A 160 -17.50 16.76 -7.88
N PRO A 161 -18.75 16.77 -8.39
CA PRO A 161 -19.88 16.13 -7.72
C PRO A 161 -19.70 14.64 -7.42
N ASP A 162 -18.97 13.90 -8.27
CA ASP A 162 -18.75 12.47 -8.08
C ASP A 162 -17.68 12.16 -7.03
N THR A 163 -16.74 13.09 -6.80
CA THR A 163 -15.68 12.92 -5.79
C THR A 163 -16.27 12.69 -4.40
N ALA A 164 -17.35 13.39 -4.03
CA ALA A 164 -18.03 13.19 -2.75
C ALA A 164 -18.52 11.74 -2.58
N ARG A 165 -19.11 11.13 -3.63
CA ARG A 165 -19.55 9.72 -3.59
C ARG A 165 -18.39 8.78 -3.27
N VAL A 166 -17.27 8.98 -3.96
CA VAL A 166 -16.09 8.12 -3.82
C VAL A 166 -15.45 8.30 -2.44
N VAL A 167 -15.19 9.54 -2.03
CA VAL A 167 -14.57 9.87 -0.73
C VAL A 167 -15.40 9.31 0.42
N HIS A 168 -16.71 9.62 0.48
CA HIS A 168 -17.54 9.13 1.58
C HIS A 168 -17.61 7.61 1.64
N GLY A 169 -17.75 6.94 0.49
CA GLY A 169 -17.82 5.49 0.48
C GLY A 169 -16.49 4.85 0.88
N VAL A 170 -15.36 5.28 0.31
CA VAL A 170 -14.04 4.74 0.65
C VAL A 170 -13.73 4.92 2.13
N VAL A 171 -13.85 6.16 2.65
CA VAL A 171 -13.54 6.45 4.06
C VAL A 171 -14.44 5.66 5.00
N SER A 172 -15.74 5.57 4.71
CA SER A 172 -16.67 4.76 5.51
C SER A 172 -16.36 3.26 5.44
N GLY A 173 -15.91 2.75 4.30
CA GLY A 173 -15.54 1.36 4.11
C GLY A 173 -14.29 0.97 4.91
N ILE A 174 -13.24 1.81 4.86
CA ILE A 174 -12.02 1.64 5.65
C ILE A 174 -12.34 1.69 7.15
N SER A 175 -13.08 2.73 7.57
CA SER A 175 -13.53 2.89 8.95
C SER A 175 -14.32 1.67 9.44
N PHE A 176 -15.31 1.23 8.67
CA PHE A 176 -16.13 0.08 9.02
C PHE A 176 -15.29 -1.17 9.25
N TYR A 177 -14.42 -1.51 8.30
CA TYR A 177 -13.68 -2.77 8.36
C TYR A 177 -12.59 -2.75 9.45
N GLY A 178 -11.73 -1.72 9.47
CA GLY A 178 -10.65 -1.58 10.45
C GLY A 178 -11.15 -1.51 11.89
N ASN A 179 -12.19 -0.70 12.14
CA ASN A 179 -12.77 -0.55 13.48
C ASN A 179 -13.43 -1.83 13.98
N CYS A 180 -14.16 -2.54 13.10
CA CYS A 180 -14.79 -3.82 13.46
C CYS A 180 -13.77 -4.93 13.76
N LEU A 181 -12.63 -4.95 13.05
CA LEU A 181 -11.53 -5.86 13.36
C LEU A 181 -10.80 -5.52 14.66
N GLY A 182 -10.89 -4.26 15.11
CA GLY A 182 -10.11 -3.75 16.23
C GLY A 182 -8.64 -3.54 15.86
N LEU A 183 -8.40 -2.96 14.68
CA LEU A 183 -7.08 -2.55 14.22
C LEU A 183 -7.01 -1.02 14.17
N PRO A 184 -6.03 -0.39 14.83
CA PRO A 184 -5.84 1.05 14.72
C PRO A 184 -5.35 1.40 13.32
N ASN A 185 -5.92 2.45 12.74
CA ASN A 185 -5.33 3.13 11.59
C ASN A 185 -4.31 4.15 12.10
N ILE A 186 -3.04 3.97 11.74
CA ILE A 186 -1.93 4.72 12.35
C ILE A 186 -1.30 5.75 11.43
N GLY A 187 -1.72 5.83 10.17
CA GLY A 187 -1.11 6.74 9.21
C GLY A 187 -1.62 6.51 7.80
N GLY A 188 -1.15 7.32 6.86
CA GLY A 188 -1.66 7.32 5.50
C GLY A 188 -1.51 8.68 4.85
N GLU A 189 -1.98 8.79 3.62
CA GLU A 189 -1.92 10.02 2.82
C GLU A 189 -3.19 10.19 1.98
N THR A 190 -3.64 11.43 1.78
CA THR A 190 -4.79 11.73 0.92
C THR A 190 -4.46 12.88 -0.02
N VAL A 191 -4.65 12.68 -1.32
CA VAL A 191 -4.48 13.73 -2.33
C VAL A 191 -5.69 13.81 -3.25
N PHE A 192 -6.08 15.03 -3.58
CA PHE A 192 -7.10 15.39 -4.55
C PHE A 192 -6.43 15.96 -5.81
N ASP A 193 -6.66 15.32 -6.96
CA ASP A 193 -6.25 15.84 -8.27
C ASP A 193 -7.21 15.31 -9.35
N ARG A 194 -7.60 16.17 -10.29
CA ARG A 194 -8.51 15.83 -11.39
C ARG A 194 -8.02 14.65 -12.23
N VAL A 195 -6.72 14.37 -12.25
CA VAL A 195 -6.15 13.22 -12.99
C VAL A 195 -6.69 11.87 -12.49
N TYR A 196 -7.12 11.80 -11.22
CA TYR A 196 -7.68 10.60 -10.60
C TYR A 196 -9.22 10.53 -10.69
N GLN A 197 -9.90 11.46 -11.37
CA GLN A 197 -11.37 11.55 -11.39
C GLN A 197 -12.06 10.25 -11.83
N GLY A 198 -11.52 9.59 -12.86
CA GLY A 198 -12.06 8.33 -13.37
C GLY A 198 -11.38 7.07 -12.82
N ASN A 199 -10.29 7.23 -12.04
CA ASN A 199 -9.49 6.14 -11.49
C ASN A 199 -8.93 6.58 -10.12
N PRO A 200 -9.76 6.65 -9.06
CA PRO A 200 -9.28 6.87 -7.72
C PRO A 200 -8.34 5.74 -7.30
N LEU A 201 -7.36 6.06 -6.46
CA LEU A 201 -6.46 5.07 -5.89
C LEU A 201 -6.84 4.83 -4.43
N VAL A 202 -7.00 3.56 -4.07
CA VAL A 202 -7.33 3.13 -2.72
C VAL A 202 -6.33 2.04 -2.38
N ASN A 203 -5.23 2.46 -1.77
CA ASN A 203 -4.19 1.56 -1.34
C ASN A 203 -4.32 1.31 0.16
N ALA A 204 -4.38 0.03 0.56
CA ALA A 204 -4.49 -0.38 1.96
C ALA A 204 -3.22 -1.11 2.38
N LEU A 205 -2.71 -0.77 3.56
CA LEU A 205 -1.55 -1.38 4.17
C LEU A 205 -1.96 -2.05 5.47
N SER A 206 -1.39 -3.22 5.77
CA SER A 206 -1.49 -3.84 7.10
C SER A 206 -0.12 -4.25 7.62
N VAL A 207 0.02 -4.19 8.95
CA VAL A 207 1.21 -4.61 9.68
C VAL A 207 0.84 -5.69 10.69
N GLY A 208 1.63 -6.76 10.75
CA GLY A 208 1.51 -7.80 11.75
C GLY A 208 2.82 -8.09 12.49
N VAL A 209 2.67 -8.59 13.71
CA VAL A 209 3.78 -8.96 14.60
C VAL A 209 3.75 -10.44 14.92
N LEU A 210 4.94 -11.04 15.06
CA LEU A 210 5.11 -12.44 15.45
C LEU A 210 6.45 -12.67 16.13
N ARG A 211 6.55 -13.77 16.89
CA ARG A 211 7.85 -14.28 17.34
C ARG A 211 8.53 -15.01 16.19
N HIS A 212 9.87 -15.02 16.19
CA HIS A 212 10.67 -15.73 15.18
C HIS A 212 10.27 -17.20 15.03
N GLU A 213 9.89 -17.85 16.12
CA GLU A 213 9.51 -19.28 16.14
C GLU A 213 8.10 -19.58 15.60
N ASP A 214 7.27 -18.54 15.47
CA ASP A 214 5.90 -18.63 14.95
C ASP A 214 5.83 -18.29 13.45
N LEU A 215 6.97 -18.04 12.80
CA LEU A 215 7.02 -17.77 11.37
C LEU A 215 6.64 -19.03 10.58
N HIS A 216 5.58 -18.92 9.77
CA HIS A 216 5.09 -19.99 8.91
C HIS A 216 5.16 -19.57 7.44
N LEU A 217 5.59 -20.49 6.59
CA LEU A 217 5.61 -20.32 5.12
C LEU A 217 4.59 -21.29 4.51
N ALA A 218 3.80 -20.82 3.54
CA ALA A 218 2.74 -21.61 2.93
C ALA A 218 3.34 -22.63 1.93
N ASN A 219 3.47 -23.90 2.34
CA ASN A 219 3.92 -24.98 1.44
C ASN A 219 3.08 -26.25 1.63
N ALA A 220 2.47 -26.75 0.55
CA ALA A 220 1.77 -28.05 0.59
C ALA A 220 2.76 -29.21 0.43
N ARG A 221 3.43 -29.57 1.53
CA ARG A 221 4.30 -30.75 1.58
C ARG A 221 3.62 -31.89 2.32
N GLY A 222 3.98 -33.12 1.97
CA GLY A 222 3.49 -34.35 2.61
C GLY A 222 2.31 -34.98 1.86
N VAL A 223 2.57 -36.07 1.13
CA VAL A 223 1.55 -36.88 0.45
C VAL A 223 0.53 -37.39 1.47
N GLY A 224 -0.76 -37.26 1.16
CA GLY A 224 -1.88 -37.63 2.05
C GLY A 224 -2.29 -36.54 3.04
N ASN A 225 -1.57 -35.41 3.10
CA ASN A 225 -2.02 -34.25 3.87
C ASN A 225 -3.33 -33.71 3.29
N GLN A 226 -4.23 -33.35 4.19
CA GLN A 226 -5.59 -32.92 3.87
C GLN A 226 -5.59 -31.45 3.47
N VAL A 227 -6.34 -31.13 2.42
CA VAL A 227 -6.59 -29.76 1.96
C VAL A 227 -7.95 -29.33 2.49
N VAL A 228 -7.94 -28.34 3.40
CA VAL A 228 -9.13 -27.94 4.15
C VAL A 228 -9.46 -26.48 3.85
N LEU A 229 -10.65 -26.23 3.31
CA LEU A 229 -11.22 -24.89 3.16
C LEU A 229 -11.94 -24.53 4.46
N PHE A 230 -11.74 -23.33 4.97
CA PHE A 230 -12.43 -22.84 6.17
C PHE A 230 -12.71 -21.34 6.10
N GLY A 231 -13.71 -20.89 6.85
CA GLY A 231 -14.22 -19.52 6.80
C GLY A 231 -15.60 -19.44 6.17
N ALA A 232 -15.88 -18.34 5.47
CA ALA A 232 -17.18 -18.08 4.87
C ALA A 232 -17.52 -19.02 3.69
N ARG A 233 -18.82 -19.14 3.40
CA ARG A 233 -19.31 -19.93 2.26
C ARG A 233 -19.10 -19.20 0.93
N THR A 234 -18.80 -19.96 -0.11
CA THR A 234 -18.55 -19.46 -1.47
C THR A 234 -19.86 -19.03 -2.14
N GLY A 235 -19.94 -17.76 -2.53
CA GLY A 235 -21.04 -17.17 -3.30
C GLY A 235 -20.59 -16.73 -4.70
N GLY A 236 -21.51 -16.10 -5.45
CA GLY A 236 -21.25 -15.58 -6.79
C GLY A 236 -20.44 -14.28 -6.83
N ASP A 237 -19.60 -14.02 -5.83
CA ASP A 237 -18.95 -12.75 -5.57
C ASP A 237 -17.69 -12.58 -6.43
N GLY A 238 -17.52 -11.42 -7.07
CA GLY A 238 -16.29 -11.05 -7.77
C GLY A 238 -15.88 -11.95 -8.95
N ILE A 239 -16.78 -12.80 -9.48
CA ILE A 239 -16.43 -13.77 -10.53
C ILE A 239 -15.83 -13.05 -11.75
N GLY A 240 -14.54 -13.30 -12.01
CA GLY A 240 -13.80 -12.71 -13.11
C GLY A 240 -13.34 -11.26 -12.88
N GLY A 241 -13.39 -10.75 -11.65
CA GLY A 241 -12.88 -9.42 -11.28
C GLY A 241 -11.40 -9.29 -11.62
N ALA A 242 -10.58 -10.22 -11.17
CA ALA A 242 -9.13 -10.23 -11.40
C ALA A 242 -8.71 -10.33 -12.88
N SER A 243 -9.56 -10.85 -13.78
CA SER A 243 -9.24 -10.92 -15.21
C SER A 243 -9.88 -9.79 -16.02
N ILE A 244 -11.17 -9.53 -15.83
CA ILE A 244 -11.94 -8.60 -16.66
C ILE A 244 -11.76 -7.16 -16.19
N LEU A 245 -11.88 -6.90 -14.88
CA LEU A 245 -11.79 -5.52 -14.38
C LEU A 245 -10.34 -5.04 -14.32
N ALA A 246 -9.42 -5.90 -13.91
CA ALA A 246 -8.03 -5.52 -13.72
C ALA A 246 -7.18 -5.48 -15.01
N SER A 247 -7.76 -5.86 -16.16
CA SER A 247 -7.09 -5.82 -17.48
C SER A 247 -7.84 -4.97 -18.52
N ASP A 248 -8.85 -4.20 -18.09
CA ASP A 248 -9.66 -3.33 -18.95
C ASP A 248 -9.61 -1.88 -18.45
N THR A 249 -9.79 -0.94 -19.36
CA THR A 249 -9.79 0.50 -19.07
C THR A 249 -11.20 1.04 -19.03
N PHE A 250 -11.49 2.04 -18.19
CA PHE A 250 -12.83 2.62 -18.18
C PHE A 250 -13.11 3.40 -19.47
N SER A 251 -14.29 3.18 -20.04
CA SER A 251 -14.76 3.99 -21.17
C SER A 251 -15.20 5.38 -20.69
N ALA A 252 -15.21 6.37 -21.59
CA ALA A 252 -15.73 7.70 -21.30
C ALA A 252 -17.22 7.73 -20.84
N GLY A 253 -17.98 6.66 -21.07
CA GLY A 253 -19.36 6.51 -20.62
C GLY A 253 -19.52 5.86 -19.23
N GLY A 254 -18.41 5.57 -18.53
CA GLY A 254 -18.40 4.88 -17.25
C GLY A 254 -18.24 3.34 -17.37
N PRO A 255 -18.40 2.59 -16.27
CA PRO A 255 -18.16 1.15 -16.23
C PRO A 255 -19.19 0.38 -17.05
N THR A 256 -18.72 -0.45 -17.98
CA THR A 256 -19.53 -1.24 -18.92
C THR A 256 -20.01 -2.57 -18.32
N LYS A 257 -19.41 -3.06 -17.24
CA LYS A 257 -19.76 -4.31 -16.55
C LYS A 257 -19.73 -4.11 -15.03
N ARG A 258 -20.74 -4.61 -14.33
CA ARG A 258 -20.79 -4.68 -12.87
C ARG A 258 -20.84 -6.16 -12.46
N PRO A 259 -19.70 -6.81 -12.16
CA PRO A 259 -19.74 -8.10 -11.50
C PRO A 259 -20.44 -7.98 -10.14
N ALA A 260 -20.84 -9.11 -9.55
CA ALA A 260 -21.43 -9.09 -8.21
C ALA A 260 -20.43 -8.46 -7.23
N VAL A 261 -20.84 -7.35 -6.63
CA VAL A 261 -20.02 -6.57 -5.68
C VAL A 261 -19.64 -7.50 -4.52
N GLN A 262 -18.34 -7.65 -4.28
CA GLN A 262 -17.83 -8.36 -3.10
C GLN A 262 -18.31 -7.62 -1.85
N VAL A 263 -18.80 -8.32 -0.85
CA VAL A 263 -19.19 -7.72 0.43
C VAL A 263 -18.36 -8.38 1.51
N GLY A 264 -17.63 -7.55 2.26
CA GLY A 264 -16.81 -8.03 3.38
C GLY A 264 -17.59 -8.12 4.68
N ASP A 265 -17.28 -9.15 5.49
CA ASP A 265 -17.78 -9.33 6.85
C ASP A 265 -16.63 -9.28 7.86
N PRO A 266 -16.31 -8.09 8.41
CA PRO A 266 -15.19 -7.95 9.35
C PRO A 266 -15.41 -8.70 10.66
N PHE A 267 -16.66 -9.04 11.03
CA PHE A 267 -16.92 -9.82 12.23
C PHE A 267 -16.53 -11.28 12.04
N ALA A 268 -16.88 -11.85 10.88
CA ALA A 268 -16.43 -13.19 10.49
C ALA A 268 -14.89 -13.22 10.35
N GLU A 269 -14.30 -12.18 9.75
CA GLU A 269 -12.86 -12.10 9.63
C GLU A 269 -12.16 -12.05 10.99
N LYS A 270 -12.65 -11.24 11.96
CA LYS A 270 -12.07 -11.20 13.32
C LYS A 270 -12.04 -12.57 13.98
N VAL A 271 -13.12 -13.34 13.84
CA VAL A 271 -13.20 -14.72 14.34
C VAL A 271 -12.20 -15.63 13.62
N LEU A 272 -12.04 -15.45 12.30
CA LEU A 272 -11.07 -16.17 11.48
C LEU A 272 -9.63 -15.87 11.89
N ILE A 273 -9.29 -14.62 12.25
CA ILE A 273 -7.97 -14.23 12.78
C ILE A 273 -7.63 -15.07 14.01
N GLU A 274 -8.50 -15.07 15.02
CA GLU A 274 -8.23 -15.78 16.28
C GLU A 274 -8.19 -17.31 16.07
N CYS A 275 -9.01 -17.83 15.16
CA CYS A 275 -8.95 -19.24 14.75
C CYS A 275 -7.59 -19.60 14.14
N CYS A 276 -7.11 -18.83 13.15
CA CYS A 276 -5.80 -19.04 12.53
C CYS A 276 -4.66 -18.99 13.54
N LEU A 277 -4.65 -17.99 14.42
CA LEU A 277 -3.60 -17.84 15.42
C LEU A 277 -3.59 -19.01 16.43
N GLU A 278 -4.75 -19.53 16.82
CA GLU A 278 -4.82 -20.73 17.68
C GLU A 278 -4.37 -22.00 16.94
N LEU A 279 -4.67 -22.12 15.64
CA LEU A 279 -4.19 -23.22 14.80
C LEU A 279 -2.66 -23.23 14.68
N PHE A 280 -2.05 -22.06 14.50
CA PHE A 280 -0.58 -21.90 14.46
C PHE A 280 0.05 -22.20 15.83
N ALA A 281 -0.47 -21.61 16.91
CA ALA A 281 0.01 -21.86 18.26
C ALA A 281 -0.08 -23.36 18.65
N GLY A 282 -1.14 -24.04 18.21
CA GLY A 282 -1.33 -25.48 18.40
C GLY A 282 -0.49 -26.35 17.45
N LYS A 283 0.24 -25.77 16.50
CA LYS A 283 1.01 -26.45 15.44
C LYS A 283 0.15 -27.45 14.66
N LEU A 284 -1.11 -27.09 14.42
CA LEU A 284 -2.14 -27.96 13.83
C LEU A 284 -2.17 -27.91 12.29
N VAL A 285 -1.46 -26.97 11.70
CA VAL A 285 -1.37 -26.75 10.25
C VAL A 285 0.08 -26.84 9.80
N GLU A 286 0.30 -27.27 8.56
CA GLU A 286 1.60 -27.17 7.89
C GLU A 286 1.76 -25.81 7.17
N GLY A 287 0.64 -25.22 6.76
CA GLY A 287 0.57 -23.89 6.17
C GLY A 287 -0.88 -23.46 5.95
N ILE A 288 -1.09 -22.16 5.85
CA ILE A 288 -2.38 -21.54 5.54
C ILE A 288 -2.15 -20.55 4.39
N GLN A 289 -3.02 -20.59 3.38
CA GLN A 289 -3.08 -19.63 2.28
C GLN A 289 -4.40 -18.84 2.38
N ASP A 290 -4.36 -17.56 2.08
CA ASP A 290 -5.56 -16.74 1.92
C ASP A 290 -6.29 -17.09 0.60
N LEU A 291 -7.54 -16.64 0.49
CA LEU A 291 -8.27 -16.67 -0.78
C LEU A 291 -8.67 -15.24 -1.17
N GLY A 292 -7.77 -14.55 -1.87
CA GLY A 292 -8.03 -13.28 -2.55
C GLY A 292 -8.49 -13.44 -4.01
N ALA A 293 -7.79 -12.74 -4.90
CA ALA A 293 -8.01 -12.80 -6.34
C ALA A 293 -7.93 -14.23 -6.88
N ALA A 294 -8.79 -14.57 -7.85
CA ALA A 294 -8.91 -15.92 -8.41
C ALA A 294 -9.29 -17.04 -7.43
N GLY A 295 -9.53 -16.75 -6.14
CA GLY A 295 -10.13 -17.64 -5.16
C GLY A 295 -9.49 -19.02 -5.07
N ILE A 296 -10.31 -20.06 -5.22
CA ILE A 296 -9.87 -21.47 -5.12
C ILE A 296 -8.85 -21.81 -6.22
N SER A 297 -8.96 -21.21 -7.40
CA SER A 297 -8.01 -21.43 -8.49
C SER A 297 -6.59 -21.03 -8.09
N CYS A 298 -6.44 -19.86 -7.46
CA CYS A 298 -5.17 -19.37 -6.96
C CYS A 298 -4.64 -20.29 -5.85
N ALA A 299 -5.39 -20.42 -4.76
CA ALA A 299 -4.95 -21.16 -3.58
C ALA A 299 -4.54 -22.61 -3.92
N THR A 300 -5.33 -23.33 -4.71
CA THR A 300 -5.01 -24.73 -5.05
C THR A 300 -3.82 -24.86 -6.01
N SER A 301 -3.69 -23.96 -6.99
CA SER A 301 -2.59 -24.03 -7.97
C SER A 301 -1.25 -23.58 -7.39
N GLU A 302 -1.24 -22.55 -6.55
CA GLU A 302 -0.03 -22.08 -5.87
C GLU A 302 0.45 -23.07 -4.81
N LEU A 303 -0.44 -23.53 -3.92
CA LEU A 303 -0.09 -24.55 -2.92
C LEU A 303 0.47 -25.81 -3.59
N ALA A 304 -0.16 -26.27 -4.67
CA ALA A 304 0.32 -27.44 -5.41
C ALA A 304 1.63 -27.17 -6.19
N SER A 305 1.88 -25.94 -6.66
CA SER A 305 3.10 -25.56 -7.36
C SER A 305 4.31 -25.39 -6.44
N ASN A 306 4.10 -24.88 -5.22
CA ASN A 306 5.15 -24.66 -4.22
C ASN A 306 5.46 -25.93 -3.40
N GLY A 307 4.57 -26.94 -3.45
CA GLY A 307 4.72 -28.24 -2.80
C GLY A 307 5.62 -29.23 -3.54
N ASP A 308 5.81 -30.41 -2.93
CA ASP A 308 6.66 -31.49 -3.46
C ASP A 308 5.89 -32.45 -4.42
N GLY A 309 4.64 -32.13 -4.80
CA GLY A 309 3.73 -33.08 -5.44
C GLY A 309 2.59 -32.47 -6.26
N GLY A 310 1.47 -33.19 -6.36
CA GLY A 310 0.21 -32.75 -6.95
C GLY A 310 -0.87 -32.53 -5.90
N MET A 311 -2.11 -32.29 -6.33
CA MET A 311 -3.24 -32.09 -5.43
C MET A 311 -4.50 -32.65 -6.06
N PHE A 312 -5.31 -33.34 -5.26
CA PHE A 312 -6.62 -33.82 -5.66
C PHE A 312 -7.69 -33.08 -4.87
N ILE A 313 -8.68 -32.51 -5.57
CA ILE A 313 -9.76 -31.70 -4.99
C ILE A 313 -11.12 -32.19 -5.48
N GLU A 314 -12.06 -32.35 -4.56
CA GLU A 314 -13.48 -32.57 -4.86
C GLU A 314 -14.23 -31.26 -4.73
N LEU A 315 -14.58 -30.64 -5.86
CA LEU A 315 -15.20 -29.30 -5.90
C LEU A 315 -16.59 -29.29 -5.25
N GLU A 316 -17.30 -30.41 -5.28
CA GLU A 316 -18.63 -30.57 -4.66
C GLU A 316 -18.61 -30.47 -3.12
N LYS A 317 -17.42 -30.57 -2.50
CA LYS A 317 -17.25 -30.39 -1.07
C LYS A 317 -17.09 -28.92 -0.67
N VAL A 318 -16.95 -28.00 -1.63
CA VAL A 318 -16.90 -26.57 -1.32
C VAL A 318 -18.22 -26.15 -0.69
N LEU A 319 -18.14 -25.41 0.42
CA LEU A 319 -19.33 -24.89 1.09
C LEU A 319 -19.88 -23.73 0.27
N LEU A 320 -21.11 -23.88 -0.24
CA LEU A 320 -21.75 -22.88 -1.10
C LEU A 320 -22.79 -22.07 -0.32
N ARG A 321 -22.78 -20.75 -0.54
CA ARG A 321 -23.87 -19.84 -0.17
C ARG A 321 -24.97 -19.88 -1.23
N ASP A 322 -24.57 -20.00 -2.50
CA ASP A 322 -25.45 -20.17 -3.65
C ASP A 322 -25.22 -21.56 -4.27
N PRO A 323 -26.18 -22.51 -4.16
CA PRO A 323 -26.05 -23.86 -4.71
C PRO A 323 -26.21 -23.91 -6.24
N THR A 324 -26.50 -22.78 -6.89
CA THR A 324 -26.71 -22.71 -8.35
C THR A 324 -25.43 -22.43 -9.14
N LEU A 325 -24.33 -22.12 -8.45
CA LEU A 325 -23.05 -21.82 -9.07
C LEU A 325 -22.54 -22.97 -9.92
N THR A 326 -22.02 -22.65 -11.09
CA THR A 326 -21.32 -23.61 -11.95
C THR A 326 -19.92 -23.91 -11.43
N ALA A 327 -19.28 -24.97 -11.93
CA ALA A 327 -17.92 -25.32 -11.52
C ALA A 327 -16.91 -24.19 -11.78
N GLU A 328 -17.06 -23.48 -12.90
CA GLU A 328 -16.22 -22.34 -13.28
C GLU A 328 -16.41 -21.17 -12.31
N GLU A 329 -17.66 -20.88 -11.94
CA GLU A 329 -18.00 -19.82 -11.00
C GLU A 329 -17.47 -20.11 -9.59
N ILE A 330 -17.53 -21.38 -9.14
CA ILE A 330 -16.94 -21.79 -7.86
C ILE A 330 -15.42 -21.60 -7.86
N LEU A 331 -14.75 -21.99 -8.95
CA LEU A 331 -13.29 -21.86 -9.09
C LEU A 331 -12.83 -20.40 -9.13
N MET A 332 -13.61 -19.51 -9.73
CA MET A 332 -13.29 -18.08 -9.92
C MET A 332 -13.86 -17.17 -8.84
N SER A 333 -14.65 -17.69 -7.89
CA SER A 333 -15.30 -16.87 -6.87
C SER A 333 -14.29 -16.24 -5.92
N GLU A 334 -14.42 -14.92 -5.74
CA GLU A 334 -13.61 -14.07 -4.86
C GLU A 334 -14.41 -13.70 -3.60
N SER A 335 -15.25 -14.63 -3.12
CA SER A 335 -15.93 -14.47 -1.82
C SER A 335 -14.91 -14.24 -0.71
N GLN A 336 -15.21 -13.29 0.17
CA GLN A 336 -14.29 -12.82 1.21
C GLN A 336 -14.25 -13.78 2.42
N GLU A 337 -13.34 -13.51 3.37
CA GLU A 337 -13.21 -14.23 4.65
C GLU A 337 -13.05 -15.76 4.52
N ARG A 338 -12.22 -16.21 3.58
CA ARG A 338 -11.90 -17.63 3.37
C ARG A 338 -10.39 -17.86 3.43
N MET A 339 -10.01 -19.01 3.97
CA MET A 339 -8.63 -19.49 4.03
C MET A 339 -8.56 -20.97 3.63
N MET A 340 -7.39 -21.42 3.18
CA MET A 340 -7.10 -22.82 2.86
C MET A 340 -5.92 -23.31 3.68
N ALA A 341 -6.10 -24.43 4.39
CA ALA A 341 -5.06 -25.03 5.23
C ALA A 341 -4.60 -26.39 4.69
N ILE A 342 -3.32 -26.69 4.89
CA ILE A 342 -2.75 -28.02 4.73
C ILE A 342 -2.60 -28.65 6.11
N VAL A 343 -3.23 -29.80 6.33
CA VAL A 343 -3.35 -30.43 7.65
C VAL A 343 -2.95 -31.90 7.57
N THR A 344 -2.03 -32.36 8.43
CA THR A 344 -1.69 -33.80 8.47
C THR A 344 -2.87 -34.62 9.01
N PRO A 345 -3.05 -35.88 8.58
CA PRO A 345 -4.15 -36.72 9.04
C PRO A 345 -4.24 -36.85 10.57
N GLU A 346 -3.10 -36.87 11.26
CA GLU A 346 -3.02 -36.99 12.72
C GLU A 346 -3.49 -35.70 13.43
N LYS A 347 -3.30 -34.54 12.80
CA LYS A 347 -3.66 -33.22 13.33
C LYS A 347 -5.10 -32.82 13.00
N LEU A 348 -5.75 -33.47 12.03
CA LEU A 348 -7.09 -33.10 11.56
C LEU A 348 -8.14 -33.02 12.68
N ALA A 349 -8.13 -33.96 13.62
CA ALA A 349 -9.07 -33.93 14.75
C ALA A 349 -8.86 -32.69 15.65
N GLY A 350 -7.60 -32.27 15.83
CA GLY A 350 -7.25 -31.05 16.56
C GLY A 350 -7.67 -29.80 15.79
N PHE A 351 -7.38 -29.75 14.49
CA PHE A 351 -7.82 -28.66 13.60
C PHE A 351 -9.34 -28.45 13.69
N LEU A 352 -10.13 -29.52 13.51
CA LEU A 352 -11.60 -29.46 13.56
C LEU A 352 -12.13 -29.07 14.95
N ALA A 353 -11.39 -29.37 16.02
CA ALA A 353 -11.77 -28.94 17.36
C ALA A 353 -11.59 -27.44 17.55
N VAL A 354 -10.51 -26.85 17.00
CA VAL A 354 -10.25 -25.41 17.05
C VAL A 354 -11.25 -24.64 16.18
N THR A 355 -11.46 -25.06 14.93
CA THR A 355 -12.42 -24.36 14.06
C THR A 355 -13.84 -24.41 14.61
N LYS A 356 -14.25 -25.53 15.20
CA LYS A 356 -15.53 -25.65 15.91
C LYS A 356 -15.62 -24.75 17.14
N LYS A 357 -14.54 -24.58 17.90
CA LYS A 357 -14.51 -23.69 19.08
C LYS A 357 -14.80 -22.25 18.67
N TRP A 358 -14.23 -21.82 17.54
CA TRP A 358 -14.42 -20.47 16.99
C TRP A 358 -15.66 -20.33 16.10
N ASP A 359 -16.49 -21.37 15.95
CA ASP A 359 -17.65 -21.39 15.06
C ASP A 359 -17.30 -21.05 13.60
N VAL A 360 -16.12 -21.48 13.16
CA VAL A 360 -15.65 -21.33 11.78
C VAL A 360 -16.02 -22.59 10.99
N GLU A 361 -16.80 -22.43 9.92
CA GLU A 361 -17.17 -23.54 9.04
C GLU A 361 -15.94 -24.09 8.31
N THR A 362 -15.90 -25.41 8.09
CA THR A 362 -14.77 -26.10 7.46
C THR A 362 -15.25 -27.20 6.53
N SER A 363 -14.50 -27.45 5.45
CA SER A 363 -14.68 -28.60 4.56
C SER A 363 -13.35 -29.16 4.08
N VAL A 364 -13.18 -30.47 4.21
CA VAL A 364 -12.01 -31.20 3.69
C VAL A 364 -12.24 -31.46 2.20
N LEU A 365 -11.62 -30.65 1.34
CA LEU A 365 -11.83 -30.69 -0.10
C LEU A 365 -11.11 -31.87 -0.74
N GLY A 366 -9.94 -32.23 -0.25
CA GLY A 366 -9.16 -33.33 -0.80
C GLY A 366 -7.78 -33.47 -0.14
N GLU A 367 -6.77 -33.85 -0.92
CA GLU A 367 -5.45 -34.19 -0.38
C GLU A 367 -4.29 -33.85 -1.32
N VAL A 368 -3.10 -33.69 -0.73
CA VAL A 368 -1.82 -33.59 -1.44
C VAL A 368 -1.44 -34.97 -1.98
N THR A 369 -1.07 -35.04 -3.25
CA THR A 369 -0.72 -36.29 -3.96
C THR A 369 0.72 -36.27 -4.46
N ASP A 370 1.25 -37.40 -4.92
CA ASP A 370 2.58 -37.52 -5.56
C ASP A 370 2.51 -37.52 -7.11
N THR A 371 1.33 -37.23 -7.66
CA THR A 371 1.08 -37.32 -9.11
C THR A 371 1.77 -36.21 -9.92
N GLY A 372 2.16 -35.11 -9.26
CA GLY A 372 2.64 -33.89 -9.91
C GLY A 372 1.57 -33.13 -10.70
N ARG A 373 0.28 -33.47 -10.50
CA ARG A 373 -0.85 -32.83 -11.20
C ARG A 373 -1.85 -32.24 -10.22
N LEU A 374 -2.46 -31.12 -10.61
CA LEU A 374 -3.67 -30.61 -9.96
C LEU A 374 -4.87 -31.22 -10.68
N ILE A 375 -5.59 -32.07 -9.95
CA ILE A 375 -6.78 -32.78 -10.42
C ILE A 375 -7.96 -32.27 -9.60
N ILE A 376 -8.97 -31.71 -10.28
CA ILE A 376 -10.21 -31.28 -9.66
C ILE A 376 -11.37 -32.04 -10.28
N ASN A 377 -12.13 -32.71 -9.42
CA ASN A 377 -13.34 -33.43 -9.78
C ASN A 377 -14.58 -32.62 -9.39
N TRP A 378 -15.65 -32.79 -10.16
CA TRP A 378 -16.98 -32.29 -9.82
C TRP A 378 -18.02 -33.35 -10.16
N HIS A 379 -18.78 -33.80 -9.16
CA HIS A 379 -19.77 -34.87 -9.33
C HIS A 379 -19.18 -36.17 -9.88
N GLY A 380 -17.97 -36.51 -9.43
CA GLY A 380 -17.22 -37.70 -9.84
C GLY A 380 -16.55 -37.61 -11.22
N GLU A 381 -16.65 -36.47 -11.90
CA GLU A 381 -16.08 -36.25 -13.22
C GLU A 381 -14.84 -35.34 -13.15
N GLU A 382 -13.78 -35.71 -13.88
CA GLU A 382 -12.54 -34.92 -13.95
C GLU A 382 -12.75 -33.68 -14.83
N ILE A 383 -12.77 -32.50 -14.20
CA ILE A 383 -12.98 -31.21 -14.87
C ILE A 383 -11.70 -30.38 -14.99
N VAL A 384 -10.67 -30.67 -14.20
CA VAL A 384 -9.35 -30.03 -14.29
C VAL A 384 -8.28 -31.10 -14.15
N ASN A 385 -7.31 -31.09 -15.06
CA ASN A 385 -6.12 -31.93 -14.97
C ASN A 385 -4.91 -31.23 -15.59
N VAL A 386 -4.21 -30.46 -14.77
CA VAL A 386 -3.14 -29.55 -15.21
C VAL A 386 -1.85 -29.81 -14.44
N LEU A 387 -0.73 -29.33 -15.02
CA LEU A 387 0.49 -29.13 -14.23
C LEU A 387 0.27 -27.86 -13.40
N PRO A 388 0.32 -27.90 -12.05
CA PRO A 388 -0.01 -26.74 -11.23
C PRO A 388 0.82 -25.50 -11.60
N ARG A 389 2.11 -25.72 -11.85
CA ARG A 389 3.08 -24.69 -12.20
C ARG A 389 2.70 -23.91 -13.47
N THR A 390 2.05 -24.53 -14.45
CA THR A 390 1.67 -23.84 -15.69
C THR A 390 0.51 -22.87 -15.48
N VAL A 391 -0.29 -23.09 -14.44
CA VAL A 391 -1.35 -22.17 -14.02
C VAL A 391 -0.78 -21.04 -13.15
N ALA A 392 0.01 -21.38 -12.12
CA ALA A 392 0.46 -20.42 -11.11
C ALA A 392 1.72 -19.61 -11.47
N VAL A 393 2.73 -20.23 -12.10
CA VAL A 393 4.08 -19.63 -12.20
C VAL A 393 4.49 -19.34 -13.64
N ASP A 394 4.27 -20.30 -14.54
CA ASP A 394 4.75 -20.27 -15.93
C ASP A 394 3.77 -19.53 -16.86
N GLY A 395 3.05 -18.54 -16.32
CA GLY A 395 2.22 -17.63 -17.11
C GLY A 395 3.05 -16.77 -18.08
N PRO A 396 2.38 -16.05 -19.00
CA PRO A 396 3.05 -15.20 -19.97
C PRO A 396 3.89 -14.12 -19.29
N VAL A 397 5.03 -13.78 -19.90
CA VAL A 397 5.85 -12.63 -19.53
C VAL A 397 6.07 -11.83 -20.80
N TYR A 398 5.69 -10.55 -20.76
CA TYR A 398 5.74 -9.66 -21.90
C TYR A 398 6.91 -8.69 -21.81
N GLU A 399 7.71 -8.65 -22.87
CA GLU A 399 8.60 -7.53 -23.15
C GLU A 399 7.80 -6.45 -23.89
N ARG A 400 7.00 -5.69 -23.13
CA ARG A 400 6.17 -4.62 -23.67
C ARG A 400 7.06 -3.54 -24.34
N PRO A 401 6.63 -2.93 -25.46
CA PRO A 401 7.37 -1.84 -26.07
C PRO A 401 7.54 -0.67 -25.11
N LEU A 402 8.69 0.00 -25.19
CA LEU A 402 8.99 1.21 -24.40
C LEU A 402 9.21 2.39 -25.35
N ALA A 403 8.64 3.55 -25.03
CA ALA A 403 8.91 4.79 -25.74
C ALA A 403 9.13 5.94 -24.75
N TYR A 404 10.12 6.78 -25.04
CA TYR A 404 10.29 8.02 -24.30
C TYR A 404 9.09 8.94 -24.56
N PRO A 405 8.41 9.47 -23.52
CA PRO A 405 7.24 10.30 -23.73
C PRO A 405 7.57 11.58 -24.48
N THR A 406 6.90 11.83 -25.60
CA THR A 406 7.25 12.96 -26.49
C THR A 406 7.00 14.34 -25.88
N TRP A 407 6.19 14.41 -24.82
CA TRP A 407 5.77 15.63 -24.14
C TRP A 407 6.64 16.01 -22.93
N ILE A 408 7.44 15.08 -22.38
CA ILE A 408 8.11 15.26 -21.09
C ILE A 408 9.19 16.36 -21.12
N ASP A 409 9.92 16.51 -22.22
CA ASP A 409 10.95 17.55 -22.36
C ASP A 409 10.34 18.96 -22.32
N ALA A 410 9.19 19.14 -22.96
CA ALA A 410 8.48 20.42 -22.96
C ALA A 410 7.91 20.73 -21.56
N LEU A 411 7.35 19.72 -20.90
CA LEU A 411 6.87 19.84 -19.52
C LEU A 411 8.01 20.22 -18.56
N GLN A 412 9.18 19.58 -18.69
CA GLN A 412 10.35 19.87 -17.86
C GLN A 412 11.02 21.22 -18.15
N ALA A 413 10.85 21.76 -19.36
CA ALA A 413 11.37 23.08 -19.71
C ALA A 413 10.51 24.23 -19.13
N ASP A 414 9.24 23.98 -18.84
CA ASP A 414 8.29 24.94 -18.30
C ASP A 414 8.46 25.11 -16.77
N THR A 415 9.60 25.66 -16.34
CA THR A 415 9.97 25.78 -14.92
C THR A 415 9.16 26.85 -14.16
N ALA A 416 8.82 26.55 -12.91
CA ALA A 416 8.24 27.49 -11.95
C ALA A 416 9.22 28.61 -11.52
N SER A 417 10.52 28.47 -11.80
CA SER A 417 11.53 29.48 -11.45
C SER A 417 11.31 30.85 -12.14
N VAL A 418 10.56 30.88 -13.24
CA VAL A 418 10.20 32.13 -13.95
C VAL A 418 8.90 32.76 -13.43
N LEU A 419 8.15 32.05 -12.58
CA LEU A 419 6.91 32.58 -12.00
C LEU A 419 7.23 33.74 -11.04
N PRO A 420 6.36 34.76 -10.95
CA PRO A 420 6.57 35.88 -10.04
C PRO A 420 6.64 35.43 -8.57
N ARG A 421 7.72 35.77 -7.88
CA ARG A 421 7.88 35.54 -6.44
C ARG A 421 7.66 36.83 -5.66
N ALA A 422 6.81 36.75 -4.63
CA ALA A 422 6.50 37.88 -3.78
C ALA A 422 7.66 38.17 -2.81
N LEU A 423 7.92 39.44 -2.51
CA LEU A 423 8.94 39.82 -1.53
C LEU A 423 8.36 40.65 -0.39
N ASP A 424 7.12 41.13 -0.52
CA ASP A 424 6.40 41.84 0.51
C ASP A 424 5.66 40.86 1.44
N GLY A 425 5.59 41.23 2.72
CA GLY A 425 5.04 40.37 3.76
C GLY A 425 3.54 40.09 3.64
N GLU A 426 2.76 41.04 3.10
CA GLU A 426 1.31 40.89 2.96
C GLU A 426 0.96 39.82 1.93
N THR A 427 1.58 39.89 0.74
CA THR A 427 1.38 38.88 -0.31
C THR A 427 1.90 37.51 0.12
N LEU A 428 3.07 37.45 0.78
CA LEU A 428 3.61 36.18 1.29
C LEU A 428 2.67 35.53 2.33
N ARG A 429 2.03 36.35 3.18
CA ARG A 429 1.05 35.89 4.15
C ARG A 429 -0.21 35.35 3.47
N GLU A 430 -0.70 36.02 2.43
CA GLU A 430 -1.84 35.53 1.65
C GLU A 430 -1.54 34.18 1.00
N GLN A 431 -0.39 34.07 0.31
CA GLN A 431 0.05 32.80 -0.30
C GLN A 431 0.18 31.69 0.75
N PHE A 432 0.76 31.99 1.92
CA PHE A 432 0.84 31.05 3.03
C PHE A 432 -0.54 30.53 3.47
N LEU A 433 -1.52 31.42 3.64
CA LEU A 433 -2.87 31.03 4.05
C LEU A 433 -3.64 30.30 2.94
N ASP A 434 -3.36 30.60 1.67
CA ASP A 434 -3.94 29.92 0.51
C ASP A 434 -3.42 28.49 0.40
N LEU A 435 -2.10 28.27 0.59
CA LEU A 435 -1.51 26.94 0.66
C LEU A 435 -2.11 26.15 1.83
N LEU A 436 -2.13 26.73 3.03
CA LEU A 436 -2.64 26.07 4.24
C LEU A 436 -4.13 25.68 4.12
N GLY A 437 -4.91 26.43 3.33
CA GLY A 437 -6.32 26.13 3.05
C GLY A 437 -6.55 25.27 1.79
N SER A 438 -5.49 24.84 1.11
CA SER A 438 -5.58 24.05 -0.11
C SER A 438 -5.93 22.58 0.19
N PRO A 439 -6.63 21.87 -0.72
CA PRO A 439 -7.12 20.51 -0.43
C PRO A 439 -6.07 19.50 0.02
N ASN A 440 -4.83 19.63 -0.47
CA ASN A 440 -3.75 18.66 -0.25
C ASN A 440 -2.79 19.07 0.89
N LEU A 441 -3.03 20.22 1.52
CA LEU A 441 -2.30 20.72 2.70
C LEU A 441 -3.24 21.06 3.86
N ALA A 442 -4.53 20.74 3.72
CA ALA A 442 -5.55 20.97 4.73
C ALA A 442 -5.61 19.83 5.74
N ASP A 443 -6.23 20.09 6.88
CA ASP A 443 -6.36 19.13 7.98
C ASP A 443 -7.08 17.84 7.52
N PRO A 444 -6.41 16.68 7.55
CA PRO A 444 -7.03 15.41 7.18
C PRO A 444 -7.99 14.88 8.26
N SER A 445 -8.14 15.55 9.41
CA SER A 445 -8.95 15.07 10.55
C SER A 445 -10.40 14.71 10.19
N TRP A 446 -11.00 15.34 9.18
CA TRP A 446 -12.33 14.93 8.70
C TRP A 446 -12.36 13.47 8.22
N ILE A 447 -11.26 12.98 7.63
CA ILE A 447 -11.07 11.59 7.22
C ILE A 447 -10.64 10.76 8.44
N THR A 448 -9.55 11.14 9.09
CA THR A 448 -8.86 10.28 10.07
C THR A 448 -9.62 10.12 11.38
N ASP A 449 -10.45 11.09 11.80
CA ASP A 449 -11.28 10.98 13.02
C ASP A 449 -12.38 9.91 12.91
N GLN A 450 -12.61 9.37 11.70
CA GLN A 450 -13.52 8.25 11.48
C GLN A 450 -12.86 6.89 11.75
N TYR A 451 -11.54 6.85 11.91
CA TYR A 451 -10.77 5.64 12.20
C TYR A 451 -10.46 5.55 13.69
N ASP A 452 -10.50 4.34 14.24
CA ASP A 452 -9.90 4.09 15.55
C ASP A 452 -8.38 4.10 15.41
N HIS A 453 -7.67 4.72 16.34
CA HIS A 453 -6.21 4.77 16.41
C HIS A 453 -5.66 4.35 17.79
N TYR A 454 -6.50 3.85 18.70
CA TYR A 454 -6.13 3.53 20.08
C TYR A 454 -6.34 2.08 20.48
N VAL A 455 -7.17 1.32 19.76
CA VAL A 455 -7.51 -0.07 20.07
C VAL A 455 -6.25 -0.91 20.26
N GLN A 456 -6.31 -1.86 21.20
CA GLN A 456 -5.17 -2.63 21.73
C GLN A 456 -4.18 -1.84 22.61
N GLY A 457 -4.22 -0.50 22.65
CA GLY A 457 -3.48 0.31 23.60
C GLY A 457 -1.97 0.42 23.36
N ASN A 458 -1.51 0.10 22.14
CA ASN A 458 -0.09 0.07 21.77
C ASN A 458 0.34 1.18 20.80
N THR A 459 -0.58 2.02 20.33
CA THR A 459 -0.26 3.17 19.49
C THR A 459 0.52 4.21 20.27
N ALA A 460 1.73 4.53 19.79
CA ALA A 460 2.63 5.51 20.36
C ALA A 460 2.62 6.84 19.58
N LEU A 461 2.52 6.75 18.23
CA LEU A 461 2.29 7.88 17.31
C LEU A 461 1.24 7.47 16.29
N SER A 462 0.48 8.46 15.82
CA SER A 462 -0.45 8.35 14.70
C SER A 462 -0.59 9.72 14.05
N PHE A 463 -1.48 9.87 13.07
CA PHE A 463 -1.83 11.18 12.54
C PHE A 463 -2.04 12.24 13.64
N PRO A 464 -1.69 13.51 13.41
CA PRO A 464 -0.84 14.06 12.33
C PRO A 464 0.69 14.02 12.60
N ASP A 465 1.24 13.01 13.26
CA ASP A 465 2.69 12.83 13.29
C ASP A 465 3.20 12.21 11.96
N ASP A 466 4.46 12.47 11.59
CA ASP A 466 5.07 12.08 10.30
C ASP A 466 5.01 10.57 10.01
N GLY A 467 4.90 9.74 11.05
CA GLY A 467 4.76 8.29 10.90
C GLY A 467 3.96 7.67 12.04
N GLY A 468 3.24 6.60 11.72
CA GLY A 468 2.52 5.79 12.68
C GLY A 468 3.46 4.89 13.46
N MET A 469 3.30 4.76 14.77
CA MET A 469 4.19 3.94 15.61
C MET A 469 3.41 3.04 16.57
N ILE A 470 3.77 1.76 16.62
CA ILE A 470 3.18 0.75 17.50
C ILE A 470 4.25 0.11 18.38
N ARG A 471 3.93 -0.06 19.67
CA ARG A 471 4.70 -0.90 20.59
C ARG A 471 4.42 -2.38 20.32
N VAL A 472 5.49 -3.16 20.17
CA VAL A 472 5.46 -4.61 19.98
C VAL A 472 5.59 -5.34 21.31
N ASP A 473 6.46 -4.86 22.20
CA ASP A 473 6.75 -5.52 23.49
C ASP A 473 6.53 -4.55 24.66
N GLU A 474 5.74 -4.97 25.65
CA GLU A 474 5.42 -4.13 26.82
C GLU A 474 6.56 -4.06 27.85
N GLU A 475 7.46 -5.05 27.90
CA GLU A 475 8.53 -5.12 28.89
C GLU A 475 9.75 -4.31 28.45
N SER A 476 10.17 -4.45 27.19
CA SER A 476 11.32 -3.70 26.65
C SER A 476 10.94 -2.34 26.08
N GLY A 477 9.68 -2.16 25.66
CA GLY A 477 9.24 -0.97 24.93
C GLY A 477 9.55 -1.03 23.43
N LEU A 478 10.06 -2.15 22.91
CA LEU A 478 10.35 -2.36 21.49
C LEU A 478 9.13 -2.00 20.63
N GLY A 479 9.35 -1.32 19.50
CA GLY A 479 8.30 -0.94 18.58
C GLY A 479 8.77 -0.80 17.13
N PHE A 480 7.81 -0.49 16.27
CA PHE A 480 8.07 -0.12 14.88
C PHE A 480 7.37 1.19 14.54
N ALA A 481 7.89 1.89 13.52
CA ALA A 481 7.26 3.04 12.90
C ALA A 481 7.06 2.78 11.40
N ILE A 482 6.08 3.45 10.79
CA ILE A 482 5.79 3.31 9.36
C ILE A 482 5.25 4.61 8.76
N ALA A 483 5.68 4.91 7.54
CA ALA A 483 5.22 6.04 6.73
C ALA A 483 4.96 5.59 5.30
N THR A 484 4.06 6.29 4.61
CA THR A 484 3.68 6.01 3.21
C THR A 484 3.66 7.30 2.42
N ASP A 485 4.39 7.37 1.30
CA ASP A 485 4.51 8.61 0.53
C ASP A 485 4.56 8.34 -0.98
N ALA A 486 3.88 9.20 -1.76
CA ALA A 486 4.06 9.31 -3.20
C ALA A 486 3.49 10.59 -3.84
N ASN A 487 4.36 11.50 -4.25
CA ASN A 487 3.95 12.65 -5.03
C ASN A 487 3.82 12.32 -6.54
N GLY A 488 2.59 12.12 -7.00
CA GLY A 488 2.28 11.83 -8.41
C GLY A 488 2.67 12.96 -9.37
N ARG A 489 2.65 14.23 -8.92
CA ARG A 489 3.05 15.38 -9.76
C ARG A 489 4.55 15.31 -10.06
N TYR A 490 5.37 15.00 -9.07
CA TYR A 490 6.81 14.81 -9.28
C TYR A 490 7.10 13.64 -10.23
N CYS A 491 6.38 12.53 -10.08
CA CYS A 491 6.55 11.38 -10.97
C CYS A 491 6.06 11.65 -12.40
N GLN A 492 5.09 12.55 -12.58
CA GLN A 492 4.66 13.03 -13.90
C GLN A 492 5.73 13.90 -14.57
N LEU A 493 6.45 14.72 -13.81
CA LEU A 493 7.55 15.55 -14.32
C LEU A 493 8.80 14.72 -14.65
N ASP A 494 9.16 13.78 -13.78
CA ASP A 494 10.28 12.87 -13.94
C ASP A 494 10.03 11.59 -13.12
N PRO A 495 9.67 10.45 -13.75
CA PRO A 495 9.27 9.24 -13.01
C PRO A 495 10.40 8.62 -12.20
N TYR A 496 11.66 8.78 -12.63
CA TYR A 496 12.81 8.27 -11.86
C TYR A 496 13.01 9.11 -10.59
N ARG A 497 13.06 10.44 -10.74
CA ARG A 497 13.27 11.34 -9.59
C ARG A 497 12.06 11.37 -8.66
N GLY A 498 10.85 11.33 -9.19
CA GLY A 498 9.63 11.28 -8.38
C GLY A 498 9.57 10.03 -7.50
N ALA A 499 9.95 8.87 -8.02
CA ALA A 499 10.02 7.64 -7.23
C ALA A 499 11.16 7.67 -6.18
N GLN A 500 12.29 8.31 -6.49
CA GLN A 500 13.37 8.57 -5.52
C GLN A 500 12.91 9.51 -4.39
N LEU A 501 12.11 10.53 -4.72
CA LEU A 501 11.52 11.45 -3.74
C LEU A 501 10.54 10.73 -2.82
N ALA A 502 9.64 9.91 -3.38
CA ALA A 502 8.70 9.09 -2.60
C ALA A 502 9.42 8.18 -1.59
N LEU A 503 10.52 7.53 -2.02
CA LEU A 503 11.35 6.72 -1.13
C LEU A 503 12.06 7.57 -0.06
N ALA A 504 12.64 8.71 -0.45
CA ALA A 504 13.37 9.59 0.45
C ALA A 504 12.45 10.19 1.53
N GLU A 505 11.25 10.59 1.14
CA GLU A 505 10.24 11.16 2.03
C GLU A 505 9.74 10.14 3.04
N ALA A 506 9.29 8.95 2.62
CA ALA A 506 8.89 7.88 3.53
C ALA A 506 10.03 7.45 4.47
N TYR A 507 11.26 7.41 3.96
CA TYR A 507 12.44 7.14 4.77
C TYR A 507 12.66 8.21 5.85
N ARG A 508 12.53 9.48 5.46
CA ARG A 508 12.71 10.64 6.35
C ARG A 508 11.58 10.76 7.37
N ASN A 509 10.33 10.50 6.99
CA ASN A 509 9.17 10.48 7.87
C ASN A 509 9.31 9.43 8.97
N VAL A 510 9.73 8.21 8.62
CA VAL A 510 10.09 7.20 9.63
C VAL A 510 11.22 7.69 10.53
N ALA A 511 12.27 8.29 9.95
CA ALA A 511 13.41 8.77 10.73
C ALA A 511 13.07 9.94 11.67
N ALA A 512 12.14 10.82 11.29
CA ALA A 512 11.64 11.93 12.08
C ALA A 512 11.02 11.47 13.39
N THR A 513 10.41 10.28 13.42
CA THR A 513 9.89 9.66 14.65
C THR A 513 10.97 9.18 15.63
N GLY A 514 12.25 9.14 15.20
CA GLY A 514 13.38 8.58 15.93
C GLY A 514 13.66 7.10 15.65
N ALA A 515 12.81 6.43 14.87
CA ALA A 515 13.02 5.05 14.42
C ALA A 515 14.12 4.96 13.35
N VAL A 516 14.70 3.76 13.20
CA VAL A 516 15.68 3.46 12.14
C VAL A 516 14.98 2.77 10.99
N PRO A 517 14.91 3.36 9.78
CA PRO A 517 14.33 2.70 8.60
C PRO A 517 15.01 1.37 8.30
N ALA A 518 14.23 0.35 7.96
CA ALA A 518 14.65 -1.05 7.91
C ALA A 518 14.17 -1.83 6.67
N GLY A 519 13.06 -1.45 6.05
CA GLY A 519 12.60 -2.08 4.81
C GLY A 519 11.48 -1.33 4.12
N VAL A 520 11.19 -1.76 2.89
CA VAL A 520 10.28 -1.10 1.97
C VAL A 520 9.22 -2.08 1.49
N SER A 521 7.97 -1.63 1.40
CA SER A 521 6.94 -2.25 0.55
C SER A 521 6.43 -1.18 -0.41
N ASP A 522 6.12 -1.55 -1.65
CA ASP A 522 5.63 -0.60 -2.65
C ASP A 522 4.28 -1.00 -3.25
N CYS A 523 3.49 -0.01 -3.66
CA CYS A 523 2.27 -0.22 -4.43
C CYS A 523 2.27 0.69 -5.66
N LEU A 524 2.59 0.08 -6.80
CA LEU A 524 2.87 0.75 -8.07
C LEU A 524 1.59 0.96 -8.88
N ASN A 525 1.06 2.19 -8.89
CA ASN A 525 -0.15 2.54 -9.65
C ASN A 525 0.18 3.27 -10.95
N PHE A 526 -0.19 2.67 -12.08
CA PHE A 526 0.11 3.17 -13.42
C PHE A 526 -1.08 2.97 -14.38
N GLY A 527 -1.06 3.69 -15.50
CA GLY A 527 -1.98 3.49 -16.63
C GLY A 527 -1.78 2.14 -17.34
N SER A 528 -2.26 2.03 -18.57
CA SER A 528 -2.14 0.79 -19.35
C SER A 528 -0.69 0.49 -19.73
N PRO A 529 -0.17 -0.72 -19.45
CA PRO A 529 1.18 -1.15 -19.86
C PRO A 529 1.27 -1.43 -21.36
N GLU A 530 0.16 -1.31 -22.09
CA GLU A 530 0.15 -1.39 -23.55
C GLU A 530 0.56 -0.06 -24.21
N ASN A 531 0.49 1.05 -23.46
CA ASN A 531 1.03 2.33 -23.90
C ASN A 531 2.56 2.33 -23.65
N PRO A 532 3.40 2.46 -24.71
CA PRO A 532 4.84 2.43 -24.56
C PRO A 532 5.42 3.56 -23.70
N GLU A 533 4.76 4.72 -23.64
CA GLU A 533 5.17 5.86 -22.80
C GLU A 533 4.91 5.56 -21.31
N VAL A 534 3.74 5.00 -20.98
CA VAL A 534 3.41 4.57 -19.59
C VAL A 534 4.35 3.47 -19.12
N MET A 535 4.62 2.49 -19.99
CA MET A 535 5.52 1.41 -19.66
C MET A 535 6.97 1.89 -19.44
N TRP A 536 7.40 2.93 -20.17
CA TRP A 536 8.67 3.60 -19.91
C TRP A 536 8.68 4.29 -18.55
N GLN A 537 7.62 5.01 -18.18
CA GLN A 537 7.49 5.64 -16.85
C GLN A 537 7.54 4.59 -15.73
N PHE A 538 6.86 3.44 -15.90
CA PHE A 538 6.90 2.33 -14.96
C PHE A 538 8.32 1.78 -14.77
N ARG A 539 9.05 1.53 -15.87
CA ARG A 539 10.44 1.07 -15.79
C ARG A 539 11.30 2.04 -14.99
N GLU A 540 11.18 3.34 -15.25
CA GLU A 540 11.97 4.35 -14.55
C GLU A 540 11.68 4.40 -13.06
N ALA A 541 10.41 4.35 -12.66
CA ALA A 541 10.02 4.32 -11.26
C ALA A 541 10.56 3.06 -10.54
N VAL A 542 10.41 1.86 -11.12
CA VAL A 542 10.95 0.62 -10.53
C VAL A 542 12.48 0.66 -10.42
N THR A 543 13.14 1.17 -11.46
CA THR A 543 14.60 1.29 -11.48
C THR A 543 15.08 2.25 -10.39
N ALA A 544 14.40 3.39 -10.25
CA ALA A 544 14.62 4.35 -9.18
C ALA A 544 14.48 3.71 -7.80
N LEU A 545 13.37 3.04 -7.50
CA LEU A 545 13.18 2.40 -6.19
C LEU A 545 14.26 1.36 -5.91
N ALA A 546 14.63 0.55 -6.91
CA ALA A 546 15.66 -0.47 -6.77
C ALA A 546 17.06 0.12 -6.52
N ASP A 547 17.41 1.20 -7.23
CA ASP A 547 18.67 1.93 -7.02
C ASP A 547 18.70 2.60 -5.65
N GLY A 548 17.60 3.22 -5.23
CA GLY A 548 17.52 3.94 -3.96
C GLY A 548 17.57 3.01 -2.75
N CYS A 549 16.84 1.89 -2.80
CA CYS A 549 16.91 0.85 -1.77
C CYS A 549 18.33 0.27 -1.64
N LEU A 550 19.03 0.10 -2.76
CA LEU A 550 20.43 -0.34 -2.77
C LEU A 550 21.36 0.68 -2.09
N GLU A 551 21.19 1.98 -2.36
CA GLU A 551 22.01 3.05 -1.77
C GLU A 551 21.74 3.25 -0.28
N LEU A 552 20.47 3.23 0.13
CA LEU A 552 20.06 3.33 1.53
C LEU A 552 20.39 2.05 2.33
N GLU A 553 20.60 0.93 1.64
CA GLU A 553 20.81 -0.42 2.18
C GLU A 553 19.59 -0.99 2.93
N ILE A 554 18.37 -0.72 2.44
CA ILE A 554 17.12 -1.30 2.95
C ILE A 554 16.42 -2.11 1.85
N PRO A 555 15.99 -3.36 2.11
CA PRO A 555 15.36 -4.20 1.08
C PRO A 555 13.91 -3.81 0.80
N VAL A 556 13.48 -4.02 -0.45
CA VAL A 556 12.08 -4.21 -0.77
C VAL A 556 11.67 -5.61 -0.33
N THR A 557 10.67 -5.70 0.56
CA THR A 557 10.23 -6.95 1.19
C THR A 557 9.03 -7.57 0.45
N GLY A 558 8.22 -6.72 -0.21
CA GLY A 558 7.05 -7.11 -0.98
C GLY A 558 6.39 -5.88 -1.62
N GLY A 559 5.26 -6.08 -2.29
CA GLY A 559 4.53 -4.98 -2.91
C GLY A 559 3.40 -5.44 -3.82
N ASN A 560 2.82 -4.48 -4.54
CA ASN A 560 1.70 -4.66 -5.46
C ASN A 560 1.88 -3.82 -6.72
N VAL A 561 1.31 -4.26 -7.84
CA VAL A 561 1.29 -3.49 -9.10
C VAL A 561 -0.15 -3.40 -9.60
N SER A 562 -0.62 -2.17 -9.73
CA SER A 562 -1.92 -1.83 -10.30
C SER A 562 -1.70 -1.12 -11.63
N PHE A 563 -1.99 -1.83 -12.72
CA PHE A 563 -2.01 -1.28 -14.07
C PHE A 563 -3.43 -0.93 -14.52
N TYR A 564 -3.55 -0.33 -15.70
CA TYR A 564 -4.83 0.02 -16.32
C TYR A 564 -5.65 1.08 -15.53
N ASN A 565 -4.98 1.87 -14.68
CA ASN A 565 -5.58 3.04 -14.04
C ASN A 565 -5.65 4.21 -15.06
N GLN A 566 -6.61 4.13 -15.99
CA GLN A 566 -6.85 5.15 -16.99
C GLN A 566 -8.29 5.16 -17.49
N THR A 567 -8.77 6.33 -17.91
CA THR A 567 -10.09 6.50 -18.54
C THR A 567 -9.93 6.99 -19.97
N GLY A 568 -10.44 6.22 -20.93
CA GLY A 568 -10.09 6.43 -22.34
C GLY A 568 -8.58 6.37 -22.53
N ASP A 569 -8.01 7.40 -23.15
CA ASP A 569 -6.57 7.51 -23.41
C ASP A 569 -5.80 8.28 -22.33
N GLN A 570 -6.46 8.71 -21.25
CA GLN A 570 -5.85 9.54 -20.21
C GLN A 570 -5.46 8.69 -18.99
N PRO A 571 -4.16 8.40 -18.79
CA PRO A 571 -3.68 7.72 -17.59
C PRO A 571 -3.67 8.66 -16.39
N ILE A 572 -3.71 8.07 -15.19
CA ILE A 572 -3.32 8.77 -13.96
C ILE A 572 -1.86 9.25 -14.06
N HIS A 573 -1.46 10.18 -13.19
CA HIS A 573 -0.04 10.38 -12.93
C HIS A 573 0.58 9.08 -12.39
N PRO A 574 1.82 8.72 -12.78
CA PRO A 574 2.54 7.61 -12.15
C PRO A 574 2.56 7.79 -10.63
N THR A 575 2.05 6.81 -9.88
CA THR A 575 1.94 6.93 -8.42
C THR A 575 2.51 5.69 -7.74
N PRO A 576 3.85 5.60 -7.64
CA PRO A 576 4.52 4.51 -6.91
C PRO A 576 4.48 4.82 -5.41
N VAL A 577 3.42 4.38 -4.71
CA VAL A 577 3.30 4.56 -3.25
C VAL A 577 4.36 3.73 -2.55
N VAL A 578 5.23 4.38 -1.77
CA VAL A 578 6.31 3.71 -1.04
C VAL A 578 5.96 3.69 0.45
N ALA A 579 5.94 2.52 1.05
CA ALA A 579 5.83 2.32 2.48
C ALA A 579 7.20 1.95 3.07
N VAL A 580 7.67 2.71 4.07
CA VAL A 580 8.92 2.40 4.78
C VAL A 580 8.61 1.98 6.20
N LEU A 581 9.11 0.81 6.62
CA LEU A 581 9.09 0.35 8.01
C LEU A 581 10.40 0.74 8.69
N GLY A 582 10.32 1.26 9.92
CA GLY A 582 11.47 1.47 10.81
C GLY A 582 11.31 0.78 12.16
N VAL A 583 12.44 0.58 12.84
CA VAL A 583 12.53 -0.09 14.14
C VAL A 583 12.97 0.90 15.21
N ILE A 584 12.32 0.84 16.37
CA ILE A 584 12.72 1.61 17.56
C ILE A 584 12.80 0.66 18.76
N ASP A 585 13.91 0.74 19.49
CA ASP A 585 14.20 -0.09 20.65
C ASP A 585 13.38 0.28 21.89
N ASP A 586 12.89 1.52 21.99
CA ASP A 586 11.93 1.94 23.02
C ASP A 586 11.03 3.07 22.50
N VAL A 587 9.73 2.80 22.36
CA VAL A 587 8.71 3.77 21.91
C VAL A 587 8.57 4.97 22.84
N ALA A 588 9.04 4.90 24.09
CA ALA A 588 9.04 6.04 25.00
C ALA A 588 9.94 7.19 24.50
N ARG A 589 10.89 6.91 23.60
CA ARG A 589 11.79 7.90 22.98
C ARG A 589 11.36 8.39 21.61
N ARG A 590 10.12 8.07 21.22
CA ARG A 590 9.51 8.61 19.99
C ARG A 590 9.59 10.14 19.97
N ILE A 591 9.69 10.70 18.78
CA ILE A 591 9.71 12.15 18.57
C ILE A 591 8.41 12.55 17.85
N PRO A 592 7.59 13.44 18.44
CA PRO A 592 6.38 13.97 17.79
C PRO A 592 6.70 15.07 16.76
N SER A 593 5.76 15.35 15.84
CA SER A 593 5.92 16.41 14.82
C SER A 593 5.82 17.84 15.35
N GLY A 594 5.16 18.03 16.50
CA GLY A 594 5.00 19.35 17.14
C GLY A 594 5.76 19.52 18.45
N TRP A 595 6.11 20.76 18.79
CA TRP A 595 6.72 21.10 20.08
C TRP A 595 5.66 21.42 21.14
N GLN A 596 5.98 21.11 22.39
CA GLN A 596 5.08 21.32 23.55
C GLN A 596 5.61 22.37 24.53
N ASP A 597 6.91 22.64 24.50
CA ASP A 597 7.59 23.49 25.47
C ASP A 597 7.92 24.88 24.92
N ASP A 598 7.96 25.84 25.84
CA ASP A 598 8.25 27.25 25.56
C ASP A 598 9.76 27.54 25.56
N GLY A 599 10.19 28.44 24.68
CA GLY A 599 11.55 28.92 24.61
C GLY A 599 12.57 27.97 23.99
N HIS A 600 12.18 26.81 23.44
CA HIS A 600 13.10 25.90 22.76
C HIS A 600 13.64 26.54 21.48
N ASN A 601 14.88 26.20 21.11
CA ASN A 601 15.46 26.66 19.86
C ASN A 601 14.88 25.84 18.71
N ILE A 602 14.46 26.53 17.64
CA ILE A 602 13.99 25.87 16.42
C ILE A 602 15.14 25.86 15.43
N TYR A 603 15.50 24.67 14.96
CA TYR A 603 16.58 24.44 14.01
C TYR A 603 16.03 23.88 12.70
N LEU A 604 16.54 24.41 11.58
CA LEU A 604 16.38 23.81 10.26
C LEU A 604 17.62 22.96 9.96
N LEU A 605 17.39 21.68 9.70
CA LEU A 605 18.36 20.73 9.17
C LEU A 605 18.26 20.70 7.65
N GLY A 606 19.39 20.65 6.96
CA GLY A 606 19.46 20.66 5.50
C GLY A 606 19.51 22.07 4.89
N GLU A 607 19.44 22.11 3.56
CA GLU A 607 19.64 23.31 2.72
C GLU A 607 18.42 23.53 1.83
N THR A 608 17.97 24.78 1.71
CA THR A 608 16.88 25.15 0.80
C THR A 608 17.46 25.56 -0.54
N ARG A 609 16.93 25.05 -1.65
CA ARG A 609 17.33 25.45 -3.00
C ARG A 609 16.18 26.14 -3.70
N LEU A 610 16.44 26.76 -4.85
CA LEU A 610 15.37 27.25 -5.73
C LEU A 610 14.74 26.06 -6.48
N GLU A 611 13.95 25.27 -5.75
CA GLU A 611 13.22 24.10 -6.25
C GLU A 611 11.73 24.32 -5.97
N LEU A 612 11.06 25.00 -6.91
CA LEU A 612 9.63 25.31 -6.88
C LEU A 612 8.84 24.58 -7.98
N ASP A 613 9.53 23.84 -8.84
CA ASP A 613 8.93 23.10 -9.94
C ASP A 613 8.07 21.95 -9.40
N GLY A 614 6.84 21.85 -9.88
CA GLY A 614 5.87 20.84 -9.43
C GLY A 614 5.27 21.06 -8.05
N SER A 615 5.69 22.10 -7.32
CA SER A 615 5.34 22.29 -5.90
C SER A 615 3.88 22.63 -5.64
N ALA A 616 3.45 22.48 -4.39
CA ALA A 616 2.16 22.97 -3.92
C ALA A 616 2.01 24.48 -4.16
N TRP A 617 3.08 25.26 -3.97
CA TRP A 617 3.07 26.70 -4.26
C TRP A 617 2.83 27.00 -5.74
N ALA A 618 3.54 26.32 -6.65
CA ALA A 618 3.33 26.49 -8.08
C ALA A 618 1.91 26.09 -8.51
N GLY A 619 1.37 25.02 -7.93
CA GLY A 619 -0.01 24.58 -8.19
C GLY A 619 -1.07 25.55 -7.66
N VAL A 620 -0.99 25.93 -6.38
CA VAL A 620 -2.03 26.71 -5.71
C VAL A 620 -2.02 28.18 -6.12
N VAL A 621 -0.83 28.79 -6.19
CA VAL A 621 -0.70 30.24 -6.45
C VAL A 621 -0.74 30.55 -7.95
N HIS A 622 -0.25 29.64 -8.79
CA HIS A 622 -0.03 29.90 -10.21
C HIS A 622 -0.75 28.93 -11.16
N ASP A 623 -1.48 27.93 -10.66
CA ASP A 623 -2.13 26.88 -11.48
C ASP A 623 -1.12 26.23 -12.45
N HIS A 624 0.10 25.99 -11.95
CA HIS A 624 1.24 25.53 -12.76
C HIS A 624 1.65 24.09 -12.39
N LEU A 625 1.97 23.30 -13.42
CA LEU A 625 2.65 22.01 -13.31
C LEU A 625 3.66 21.91 -14.45
N GLY A 626 4.93 22.05 -14.11
CA GLY A 626 6.05 21.98 -15.06
C GLY A 626 7.39 22.09 -14.33
N GLY A 627 8.46 21.92 -15.09
CA GLY A 627 9.82 21.95 -14.57
C GLY A 627 10.34 20.60 -14.10
N ARG A 628 11.35 20.58 -13.23
CA ARG A 628 11.99 19.37 -12.72
C ARG A 628 11.79 19.25 -11.21
N PRO A 629 11.38 18.07 -10.70
CA PRO A 629 11.16 17.89 -9.27
C PRO A 629 12.48 18.06 -8.49
N PRO A 630 12.39 18.30 -7.16
CA PRO A 630 13.55 18.50 -6.29
C PRO A 630 14.61 17.41 -6.42
N VAL A 631 15.88 17.76 -6.21
CA VAL A 631 16.97 16.77 -6.24
C VAL A 631 17.09 16.06 -4.90
N VAL A 632 17.11 14.73 -4.93
CA VAL A 632 17.37 13.86 -3.78
C VAL A 632 18.85 13.52 -3.67
N ASP A 633 19.36 13.50 -2.45
CA ASP A 633 20.68 12.95 -2.08
C ASP A 633 20.47 11.92 -0.97
N LEU A 634 20.36 10.65 -1.34
CA LEU A 634 20.05 9.57 -0.40
C LEU A 634 21.15 9.34 0.64
N GLY A 635 22.41 9.65 0.30
CA GLY A 635 23.51 9.67 1.26
C GLY A 635 23.28 10.69 2.38
N LYS A 636 22.79 11.89 2.04
CA LYS A 636 22.38 12.89 3.04
C LYS A 636 21.15 12.46 3.83
N GLU A 637 20.15 11.83 3.21
CA GLU A 637 18.98 11.29 3.91
C GLU A 637 19.38 10.26 4.97
N LYS A 638 20.26 9.32 4.60
CA LYS A 638 20.81 8.32 5.54
C LYS A 638 21.57 8.96 6.69
N ALA A 639 22.37 9.99 6.42
CA ALA A 639 23.09 10.73 7.46
C ALA A 639 22.15 11.50 8.39
N LEU A 640 21.09 12.10 7.85
CA LEU A 640 20.04 12.79 8.60
C LEU A 640 19.26 11.81 9.49
N ALA A 641 18.87 10.65 8.99
CA ALA A 641 18.22 9.63 9.80
C ALA A 641 19.12 9.13 10.95
N GLY A 642 20.41 8.93 10.67
CA GLY A 642 21.40 8.59 11.70
C GLY A 642 21.65 9.71 12.72
N LEU A 643 21.37 10.97 12.38
CA LEU A 643 21.37 12.11 13.32
C LEU A 643 20.13 12.07 14.21
N LEU A 644 18.93 11.95 13.61
CA LEU A 644 17.65 11.96 14.33
C LEU A 644 17.55 10.79 15.32
N HIS A 645 17.94 9.59 14.90
CA HIS A 645 17.99 8.44 15.80
C HIS A 645 18.95 8.65 16.98
N ALA A 646 20.12 9.26 16.76
CA ALA A 646 21.06 9.56 17.83
C ALA A 646 20.52 10.64 18.77
N ALA A 647 19.87 11.67 18.22
CA ALA A 647 19.22 12.72 19.01
C ALA A 647 18.08 12.18 19.88
N SER A 648 17.26 11.25 19.36
CA SER A 648 16.26 10.50 20.13
C SER A 648 16.91 9.71 21.28
N LYS A 649 17.99 8.96 21.00
CA LYS A 649 18.70 8.16 22.01
C LYS A 649 19.29 8.98 23.15
N GLU A 650 19.77 10.18 22.85
CA GLU A 650 20.37 11.10 23.81
C GLU A 650 19.36 12.11 24.39
N ALA A 651 18.09 12.03 24.00
CA ALA A 651 17.02 12.96 24.38
C ALA A 651 17.39 14.45 24.14
N LEU A 652 17.94 14.74 22.96
CA LEU A 652 18.42 16.08 22.61
C LEU A 652 17.39 16.94 21.88
N ILE A 653 16.30 16.34 21.38
CA ILE A 653 15.24 17.01 20.63
C ILE A 653 13.87 16.58 21.16
N ASP A 654 12.93 17.52 21.23
CA ASP A 654 11.57 17.25 21.72
C ASP A 654 10.55 17.11 20.59
N SER A 655 10.88 17.63 19.42
CA SER A 655 10.07 17.45 18.21
C SER A 655 10.95 17.46 16.97
N ALA A 656 10.48 16.77 15.93
CA ALA A 656 11.06 16.74 14.61
C ALA A 656 9.93 16.63 13.60
N HIS A 657 9.96 17.46 12.56
CA HIS A 657 8.96 17.45 11.51
C HIS A 657 9.64 17.64 10.16
N ASP A 658 9.35 16.76 9.22
CA ASP A 658 9.91 16.82 7.88
C ASP A 658 9.41 18.05 7.08
N LEU A 659 10.11 18.36 6.00
CA LEU A 659 9.70 19.39 5.05
C LEU A 659 9.44 18.74 3.69
N SER A 660 8.16 18.61 3.36
CA SER A 660 7.59 18.04 2.14
C SER A 660 6.78 19.09 1.37
N GLU A 661 5.55 18.80 0.95
CA GLU A 661 4.65 19.72 0.25
C GLU A 661 4.39 21.00 1.07
N GLY A 662 4.41 22.15 0.38
CA GLY A 662 4.26 23.46 1.01
C GLY A 662 5.51 23.98 1.76
N GLY A 663 6.53 23.13 1.92
CA GLY A 663 7.85 23.51 2.41
C GLY A 663 7.88 23.97 3.86
N LEU A 664 8.82 24.87 4.18
CA LEU A 664 9.04 25.35 5.55
C LEU A 664 7.79 26.01 6.15
N ALA A 665 7.01 26.70 5.32
CA ALA A 665 5.83 27.41 5.78
C ALA A 665 4.76 26.45 6.34
N GLN A 666 4.50 25.35 5.62
CA GLN A 666 3.55 24.32 6.05
C GLN A 666 4.03 23.63 7.33
N ALA A 667 5.27 23.13 7.35
CA ALA A 667 5.83 22.43 8.51
C ALA A 667 5.81 23.30 9.78
N LEU A 668 6.11 24.61 9.67
CA LEU A 668 5.99 25.52 10.81
C LEU A 668 4.54 25.69 11.29
N ALA A 669 3.58 25.77 10.36
CA ALA A 669 2.17 25.90 10.70
C ALA A 669 1.65 24.65 11.42
N GLU A 670 1.95 23.47 10.90
CA GLU A 670 1.57 22.18 11.47
C GLU A 670 2.16 21.98 12.86
N ALA A 671 3.46 22.25 13.03
CA ALA A 671 4.13 22.13 14.32
C ALA A 671 3.58 23.12 15.37
N VAL A 672 3.26 24.37 14.99
CA VAL A 672 2.57 25.33 15.87
C VAL A 672 1.15 24.86 16.23
N MET A 673 0.40 24.34 15.24
CA MET A 673 -1.00 23.95 15.44
C MET A 673 -1.18 22.70 16.29
N ARG A 674 -0.26 21.73 16.17
CA ARG A 674 -0.28 20.41 16.84
C ARG A 674 -0.61 20.51 18.32
N PHE A 675 0.13 21.34 19.06
CA PHE A 675 -0.05 21.56 20.50
C PHE A 675 -0.42 23.00 20.87
N GLY A 676 -0.49 23.91 19.88
CA GLY A 676 -0.91 25.30 20.09
C GLY A 676 0.16 26.21 20.70
N VAL A 677 1.44 25.81 20.62
CA VAL A 677 2.57 26.61 21.09
C VAL A 677 3.11 27.43 19.92
N GLY A 678 3.08 28.75 20.04
CA GLY A 678 3.53 29.67 19.00
C GLY A 678 5.03 29.60 18.72
N ALA A 679 5.47 30.32 17.69
CA ALA A 679 6.88 30.40 17.33
C ALA A 679 7.23 31.74 16.67
N ARG A 680 8.44 32.21 16.93
CA ARG A 680 9.08 33.31 16.19
C ARG A 680 10.21 32.75 15.34
N VAL A 681 10.18 33.02 14.04
CA VAL A 681 11.09 32.46 13.04
C VAL A 681 11.74 33.57 12.21
N TRP A 682 13.00 33.38 11.83
CA TRP A 682 13.83 34.28 11.03
C TRP A 682 14.22 33.60 9.72
N LEU A 683 14.00 34.28 8.59
CA LEU A 683 14.42 33.78 7.27
C LEU A 683 15.81 34.28 6.86
N GLY A 684 16.35 35.32 7.52
CA GLY A 684 17.56 36.01 7.08
C GLY A 684 18.77 35.10 6.90
N ASP A 685 19.00 34.18 7.85
CA ASP A 685 20.12 33.24 7.79
C ASP A 685 19.93 32.16 6.72
N ILE A 686 18.67 31.74 6.47
CA ILE A 686 18.34 30.82 5.36
C ILE A 686 18.66 31.52 4.03
N CYS A 687 18.10 32.71 3.81
CA CYS A 687 18.31 33.49 2.60
C CYS A 687 19.81 33.79 2.37
N GLY A 688 20.55 34.10 3.43
CA GLY A 688 21.98 34.41 3.36
C GLY A 688 22.87 33.18 3.08
N ARG A 689 22.63 32.07 3.78
CA ARG A 689 23.40 30.81 3.61
C ARG A 689 23.12 30.18 2.25
N ASP A 690 21.84 30.10 1.88
CA ASP A 690 21.39 29.30 0.74
C ASP A 690 21.27 30.12 -0.56
N GLY A 691 21.34 31.45 -0.46
CA GLY A 691 21.25 32.35 -1.61
C GLY A 691 19.84 32.39 -2.23
N VAL A 692 18.81 32.23 -1.41
CA VAL A 692 17.39 32.20 -1.83
C VAL A 692 16.63 33.42 -1.34
N ASP A 693 15.50 33.74 -1.99
CA ASP A 693 14.58 34.78 -1.54
C ASP A 693 13.57 34.27 -0.51
N ALA A 694 12.80 35.17 0.11
CA ALA A 694 11.85 34.83 1.17
C ALA A 694 10.73 33.88 0.69
N SER A 695 10.20 34.05 -0.53
CA SER A 695 9.24 33.09 -1.11
C SER A 695 9.85 31.69 -1.19
N THR A 696 11.07 31.59 -1.72
CA THR A 696 11.76 30.32 -1.90
C THR A 696 12.09 29.68 -0.54
N ALA A 697 12.53 30.47 0.43
CA ALA A 697 12.80 30.00 1.79
C ALA A 697 11.55 29.41 2.46
N LEU A 698 10.38 29.99 2.21
CA LEU A 698 9.10 29.54 2.77
C LEU A 698 8.52 28.32 2.04
N PHE A 699 8.51 28.36 0.70
CA PHE A 699 7.65 27.49 -0.11
C PHE A 699 8.39 26.46 -0.96
N SER A 700 9.74 26.48 -0.99
CA SER A 700 10.47 25.42 -1.68
C SER A 700 10.32 24.09 -0.97
N GLU A 701 10.23 23.03 -1.76
CA GLU A 701 10.04 21.64 -1.33
C GLU A 701 11.35 20.83 -1.50
N SER A 702 12.52 21.48 -1.35
CA SER A 702 13.81 20.78 -1.33
C SER A 702 13.81 19.60 -0.35
N ALA A 703 14.24 18.43 -0.81
CA ALA A 703 14.35 17.20 -0.03
C ALA A 703 15.50 17.26 1.01
N GLY A 704 15.52 16.32 1.97
CA GLY A 704 16.57 16.20 2.98
C GLY A 704 16.54 17.28 4.06
N ARG A 705 15.36 17.82 4.36
CA ARG A 705 15.14 18.86 5.38
C ARG A 705 14.15 18.42 6.45
N VAL A 706 14.41 18.85 7.69
CA VAL A 706 13.60 18.62 8.89
C VAL A 706 13.75 19.85 9.79
N ILE A 707 12.67 20.29 10.42
CA ILE A 707 12.72 21.24 11.55
C ILE A 707 12.69 20.47 12.87
N VAL A 708 13.52 20.89 13.83
CA VAL A 708 13.55 20.29 15.17
C VAL A 708 13.47 21.35 16.25
N SER A 709 12.81 21.00 17.37
CA SER A 709 12.87 21.80 18.60
C SER A 709 13.89 21.21 19.58
N VAL A 710 14.74 22.08 20.12
CA VAL A 710 15.90 21.71 20.95
C VAL A 710 15.85 22.49 22.26
N PRO A 711 15.91 21.83 23.43
CA PRO A 711 16.07 22.49 24.71
C PRO A 711 17.29 23.41 24.72
N ARG A 712 17.19 24.58 25.37
CA ARG A 712 18.27 25.58 25.37
C ARG A 712 19.56 25.06 25.99
N GLU A 713 19.44 24.17 26.97
CA GLU A 713 20.56 23.52 27.67
C GLU A 713 21.31 22.50 26.82
N ASP A 714 20.67 21.92 25.80
CA ASP A 714 21.25 20.89 24.94
C ASP A 714 21.76 21.41 23.59
N ASP A 715 21.56 22.70 23.33
CA ASP A 715 21.98 23.45 22.15
C ASP A 715 23.41 23.11 21.67
N VAL A 716 24.38 23.18 22.58
CA VAL A 716 25.80 22.93 22.27
C VAL A 716 26.05 21.47 21.89
N LYS A 717 25.37 20.53 22.56
CA LYS A 717 25.51 19.09 22.27
C LYS A 717 24.89 18.77 20.93
N PHE A 718 23.69 19.29 20.67
CA PHE A 718 22.99 19.09 19.41
C PHE A 718 23.79 19.62 18.22
N LEU A 719 24.32 20.84 18.31
CA LEU A 719 25.18 21.41 17.26
C LEU A 719 26.46 20.58 17.05
N GLY A 720 27.05 20.06 18.12
CA GLY A 720 28.17 19.12 18.04
C GLY A 720 27.81 17.83 17.31
N LEU A 721 26.60 17.29 17.55
CA LEU A 721 26.09 16.10 16.89
C LEU A 721 25.88 16.32 15.39
N CYS A 722 25.31 17.47 14.99
CA CYS A 722 25.15 17.87 13.60
C CYS A 722 26.49 18.03 12.89
N ALA A 723 27.44 18.74 13.51
CA ALA A 723 28.77 18.95 12.96
C ALA A 723 29.54 17.64 12.77
N GLY A 724 29.43 16.70 13.71
CA GLY A 724 30.06 15.37 13.62
C GLY A 724 29.52 14.49 12.49
N ARG A 725 28.31 14.77 12.00
CA ARG A 725 27.66 14.07 10.87
C ARG A 725 27.61 14.89 9.58
N TYR A 726 28.22 16.08 9.58
CA TYR A 726 28.22 17.01 8.44
C TYR A 726 26.81 17.42 7.97
N ILE A 727 25.86 17.50 8.89
CA ILE A 727 24.49 17.95 8.58
C ILE A 727 24.46 19.48 8.63
N PRO A 728 24.08 20.17 7.53
CA PRO A 728 23.84 21.61 7.55
C PRO A 728 22.75 21.93 8.55
N VAL A 729 23.01 22.90 9.43
CA VAL A 729 22.08 23.28 10.50
C VAL A 729 22.05 24.80 10.64
N LEU A 730 20.85 25.36 10.77
CA LEU A 730 20.63 26.77 11.08
C LEU A 730 19.62 26.90 12.22
N ARG A 731 19.92 27.76 13.19
CA ARG A 731 18.90 28.19 14.14
C ARG A 731 17.98 29.17 13.44
N ILE A 732 16.73 28.80 13.26
CA ILE A 732 15.76 29.60 12.52
C ILE A 732 14.72 30.23 13.43
N GLY A 733 14.62 29.83 14.70
CA GLY A 733 13.54 30.35 15.55
C GLY A 733 13.66 30.03 17.02
N VAL A 734 12.61 30.41 17.74
CA VAL A 734 12.31 29.94 19.09
C VAL A 734 10.81 29.67 19.23
N THR A 735 10.45 28.68 20.06
CA THR A 735 9.07 28.50 20.49
C THR A 735 8.69 29.63 21.45
N ASP A 736 7.45 30.13 21.34
CA ASP A 736 6.91 31.23 22.13
C ASP A 736 5.42 30.99 22.42
N ASN A 737 5.13 30.49 23.62
CA ASN A 737 3.76 30.19 24.05
C ASN A 737 2.94 31.45 24.35
N THR A 738 3.58 32.61 24.52
CA THR A 738 2.87 33.88 24.79
C THR A 738 2.33 34.55 23.54
N LEU A 739 2.92 34.22 22.38
CA LEU A 739 2.60 34.81 21.08
C LEU A 739 1.26 34.29 20.51
N HIS A 740 0.87 33.04 20.79
CA HIS A 740 -0.30 32.35 20.22
C HIS A 740 -0.43 32.51 18.68
N ALA A 741 0.70 32.60 17.98
CA ALA A 741 0.80 32.82 16.54
C ALA A 741 2.11 32.24 16.01
N LEU A 742 2.19 32.09 14.68
CA LEU A 742 3.45 31.96 13.96
C LEU A 742 3.86 33.37 13.48
N GLU A 743 4.98 33.88 14.01
CA GLU A 743 5.59 35.13 13.59
C GLU A 743 6.82 34.83 12.75
N VAL A 744 6.74 35.09 11.45
CA VAL A 744 7.91 35.15 10.57
C VAL A 744 8.43 36.59 10.67
N GLN A 745 9.44 36.79 11.53
CA GLN A 745 9.87 38.12 11.96
C GLN A 745 10.25 39.00 10.76
N ASP A 746 9.77 40.25 10.80
CA ASP A 746 9.93 41.27 9.75
C ASP A 746 9.25 40.92 8.41
N VAL A 747 8.49 39.82 8.35
CA VAL A 747 7.72 39.39 7.17
C VAL A 747 6.22 39.42 7.47
N PHE A 748 5.70 38.51 8.29
CA PHE A 748 4.28 38.48 8.65
C PHE A 748 4.00 37.74 9.97
N THR A 749 2.76 37.89 10.46
CA THR A 749 2.24 37.10 11.58
C THR A 749 0.91 36.46 11.20
N ALA A 750 0.75 35.18 11.49
CA ALA A 750 -0.48 34.42 11.32
C ALA A 750 -0.92 33.85 12.68
N THR A 751 -2.12 34.24 13.14
CA THR A 751 -2.60 33.81 14.46
C THR A 751 -2.97 32.34 14.45
N LEU A 752 -2.83 31.64 15.58
CA LEU A 752 -3.21 30.24 15.71
C LEU A 752 -4.67 30.00 15.30
N SER A 753 -5.57 30.91 15.70
CA SER A 753 -7.00 30.84 15.35
C SER A 753 -7.24 30.97 13.84
N GLU A 754 -6.51 31.85 13.17
CA GLU A 754 -6.62 32.03 11.72
C GLU A 754 -6.10 30.82 10.96
N MET A 755 -4.92 30.32 11.33
CA MET A 755 -4.32 29.12 10.73
C MET A 755 -5.25 27.91 10.91
N ARG A 756 -5.75 27.66 12.13
CA ARG A 756 -6.71 26.56 12.37
C ARG A 756 -7.99 26.72 11.56
N ASN A 757 -8.57 27.91 11.51
CA ASN A 757 -9.78 28.13 10.72
C ASN A 757 -9.55 27.85 9.22
N ARG A 758 -8.40 28.25 8.67
CA ARG A 758 -8.05 27.98 7.27
C ARG A 758 -7.77 26.50 7.01
N HIS A 759 -6.92 25.90 7.84
CA HIS A 759 -6.47 24.51 7.72
C HIS A 759 -7.62 23.51 7.91
N GLN A 760 -8.45 23.72 8.92
CA GLN A 760 -9.43 22.71 9.37
C GLN A 760 -10.78 22.79 8.67
N SER A 761 -11.09 23.90 7.99
CA SER A 761 -12.42 24.08 7.38
C SER A 761 -12.56 23.47 6.00
N ARG A 762 -11.45 23.20 5.30
CA ARG A 762 -11.48 22.88 3.86
C ARG A 762 -12.21 21.58 3.54
N LEU A 763 -11.83 20.47 4.18
CA LEU A 763 -12.44 19.16 3.93
C LEU A 763 -13.87 19.08 4.49
N PRO A 764 -14.17 19.52 5.73
CA PRO A 764 -15.54 19.55 6.21
C PRO A 764 -16.47 20.38 5.32
N ALA A 765 -16.01 21.53 4.79
CA ALA A 765 -16.84 22.35 3.90
C ALA A 765 -17.09 21.70 2.54
N ALA A 766 -16.16 20.87 2.04
CA ALA A 766 -16.31 20.16 0.77
C ALA A 766 -17.28 18.97 0.88
N PHE A 767 -17.33 18.33 2.06
CA PHE A 767 -18.05 17.06 2.27
C PHE A 767 -19.12 17.14 3.38
N ALA A 768 -19.66 18.35 3.61
CA ALA A 768 -20.71 18.62 4.61
C ALA A 768 -22.09 18.07 4.24
#